data_AF-A0A7J7JV89-F1
#
_entry.id   AF-A0A7J7JV89-F1
#
_cell.length_a   1.000
_cell.length_b   1.000
_cell.length_c   1.000
_cell.angle_alpha   90.00
_cell.angle_beta   90.00
_cell.angle_gamma   90.00
#
_symmetry.space_group_name_H-M   'P 1'
#
loop_
_entity.id
_entity.type
_entity.pdbx_description
1 polymer ?
#
loop_
_entity_poly.entity_id
_entity_poly.type
_entity_poly.pdbx_seq_one_letter_code
_entity_poly.pdbx_strand_id
1 'polypeptide(L)'
;MQLNSAAFGTLWFLLWTLFSFFAHYFARNTIQSDSSPAVNEQWLTVLLLTVVQLGVGFIVLKIFLLLNLSSVSNYDNISDKDSLPSPNVNEPCKPSMYLAHAAATLATNASIAFVNTGSAFTIKSFEPITTAVLTSMLLGSRLETHVVVALPLVVTGALGFVWQSTLQSTATFGLGMAFISNLLFGVRNINLKLLQRDAPSMTSKLQLLQAASITSVLVLLAVVFILMFVTSTYISHFDIFSSVISGLFHVIYTIISTCLILKYTSVVGHATANLLKRILVAAIFYMIGRSAASTSNWLMGALMLVGLAIYICPKIFPFNGSNASLSLLIVISLVGVLVSTVSPLNSSLSALKPTGFQMSPTHHQPLDLKGIINDRKREAYSVDSIEAVDLVKSYENPKKANLRSIQAKDTITLIKEAYRIHEEVFTHILGKYKKAVLVNVFQWFNKGDHLITIGQRRILQRMGIQLIYHCFYPGRDCNFNSINKNDPELVVLIQGAGYIGHPSHEYVTTITVESFPNNRVMVFPISVCHPIAPCTEIQQFADIFSKHKDVHIVLRDRYSYDLAEQYFTSAHNYLAPDSAFAVGSIRMNIVPVYDIIWLKRDDWESQNDEMPQFPAGVTVQVTDWSDKWMEQTSENFWEDHQLRTMTGISFLARAKVVVSDRLHAHIMSQLMGKLNVAINSQTKKQEHYYMTWEQSVNTSVLVNNNAEALTEALRLLKAYNQSVTLV
;
A
#
# COMPACT_ATOMS: atom_id res chain seq x y z
N MET A 1 -36.56 -31.04 -15.71
CA MET A 1 -35.46 -30.39 -16.47
C MET A 1 -35.33 -28.88 -16.17
N GLN A 2 -35.62 -28.41 -14.94
CA GLN A 2 -35.53 -26.99 -14.53
C GLN A 2 -34.36 -26.68 -13.57
N LEU A 3 -33.72 -27.70 -12.97
CA LEU A 3 -32.55 -27.50 -12.09
C LEU A 3 -31.25 -27.11 -12.84
N ASN A 4 -31.16 -27.32 -14.17
CA ASN A 4 -29.95 -27.02 -14.95
C ASN A 4 -29.80 -25.55 -15.37
N SER A 5 -30.86 -24.72 -15.34
CA SER A 5 -30.78 -23.33 -15.85
C SER A 5 -30.19 -22.36 -14.83
N ALA A 6 -30.49 -22.52 -13.54
CA ALA A 6 -29.99 -21.67 -12.47
C ALA A 6 -28.49 -21.87 -12.22
N ALA A 7 -28.03 -23.12 -12.11
CA ALA A 7 -26.61 -23.43 -11.97
C ALA A 7 -25.76 -22.93 -13.16
N PHE A 8 -26.32 -23.04 -14.37
CA PHE A 8 -25.69 -22.52 -15.58
C PHE A 8 -25.62 -20.98 -15.57
N GLY A 9 -26.68 -20.29 -15.14
CA GLY A 9 -26.67 -18.83 -14.97
C GLY A 9 -25.65 -18.34 -13.95
N THR A 10 -25.56 -19.02 -12.79
CA THR A 10 -24.58 -18.69 -11.74
C THR A 10 -23.15 -18.89 -12.23
N LEU A 11 -22.86 -19.96 -12.97
CA LEU A 11 -21.54 -20.20 -13.53
C LEU A 11 -21.11 -19.06 -14.48
N TRP A 12 -21.98 -18.65 -15.40
CA TRP A 12 -21.68 -17.54 -16.30
C TRP A 12 -21.49 -16.21 -15.59
N PHE A 13 -22.23 -15.97 -14.50
CA PHE A 13 -22.04 -14.80 -13.66
C PHE A 13 -20.67 -14.80 -12.96
N LEU A 14 -20.22 -15.94 -12.43
CA LEU A 14 -18.91 -16.09 -11.81
C LEU A 14 -17.77 -15.93 -12.83
N LEU A 15 -17.89 -16.55 -14.01
CA LEU A 15 -16.91 -16.38 -15.10
C LEU A 15 -16.87 -14.93 -15.59
N TRP A 16 -18.02 -14.28 -15.73
CA TRP A 16 -18.07 -12.85 -16.05
C TRP A 16 -17.35 -12.00 -15.00
N THR A 17 -17.52 -12.36 -13.72
CA THR A 17 -16.84 -11.71 -12.60
C THR A 17 -15.32 -11.87 -12.68
N LEU A 18 -14.85 -13.10 -12.85
CA LEU A 18 -13.43 -13.45 -12.92
C LEU A 18 -12.73 -12.75 -14.10
N PHE A 19 -13.26 -12.90 -15.31
CA PHE A 19 -12.63 -12.35 -16.51
C PHE A 19 -12.70 -10.82 -16.55
N SER A 20 -13.78 -10.22 -16.03
CA SER A 20 -13.86 -8.76 -15.88
C SER A 20 -12.83 -8.24 -14.87
N PHE A 21 -12.59 -8.96 -13.77
CA PHE A 21 -11.56 -8.60 -12.80
C PHE A 21 -10.16 -8.61 -13.43
N PHE A 22 -9.79 -9.70 -14.11
CA PHE A 22 -8.48 -9.79 -14.75
C PHE A 22 -8.28 -8.76 -15.87
N ALA A 23 -9.31 -8.52 -16.70
CA ALA A 23 -9.23 -7.51 -17.75
C ALA A 23 -8.88 -6.12 -17.17
N HIS A 24 -9.53 -5.72 -16.07
CA HIS A 24 -9.26 -4.44 -15.41
C HIS A 24 -7.94 -4.42 -14.63
N TYR A 25 -7.53 -5.54 -14.02
CA TYR A 25 -6.24 -5.67 -13.36
C TYR A 25 -5.08 -5.40 -14.33
N PHE A 26 -5.05 -6.10 -15.47
CA PHE A 26 -4.00 -5.91 -16.47
C PHE A 26 -4.11 -4.54 -17.17
N ALA A 27 -5.32 -4.02 -17.41
CA ALA A 27 -5.52 -2.66 -17.93
C ALA A 27 -4.89 -1.61 -17.00
N ARG A 28 -5.05 -1.77 -15.69
CA ARG A 28 -4.46 -0.87 -14.69
C ARG A 28 -2.94 -0.94 -14.70
N ASN A 29 -2.35 -2.12 -14.83
CA ASN A 29 -0.90 -2.29 -14.93
C ASN A 29 -0.32 -1.57 -16.16
N THR A 30 -1.01 -1.62 -17.30
CA THR A 30 -0.60 -0.86 -18.49
C THR A 30 -0.69 0.66 -18.27
N ILE A 31 -1.74 1.15 -17.61
CA ILE A 31 -1.96 2.59 -17.41
C ILE A 31 -1.03 3.18 -16.35
N GLN A 32 -0.68 2.41 -15.31
CA GLN A 32 0.05 2.89 -14.13
C GLN A 32 1.54 2.52 -14.15
N SER A 33 2.16 2.35 -15.32
CA SER A 33 3.59 1.97 -15.39
C SER A 33 4.50 3.07 -14.86
N ASP A 34 5.04 2.85 -13.65
CA ASP A 34 6.37 3.20 -13.09
C ASP A 34 6.98 4.60 -13.22
N SER A 35 6.38 5.54 -13.92
CA SER A 35 6.80 6.94 -14.04
C SER A 35 5.55 7.79 -14.08
N SER A 36 5.48 8.90 -13.34
CA SER A 36 4.37 9.86 -13.43
C SER A 36 4.43 10.56 -14.81
N PRO A 37 3.67 10.09 -15.83
CA PRO A 37 3.80 10.62 -17.18
C PRO A 37 3.09 11.98 -17.22
N ALA A 38 3.48 12.84 -18.16
CA ALA A 38 2.69 14.03 -18.44
C ALA A 38 1.23 13.64 -18.80
N VAL A 39 0.25 14.50 -18.54
CA VAL A 39 -1.19 14.21 -18.80
C VAL A 39 -1.42 13.73 -20.24
N ASN A 40 -0.68 14.27 -21.21
CA ASN A 40 -0.76 13.87 -22.63
C ASN A 40 -0.26 12.43 -22.87
N GLU A 41 0.79 11.99 -22.16
CA GLU A 41 1.32 10.62 -22.25
C GLU A 41 0.35 9.61 -21.63
N GLN A 42 -0.31 9.97 -20.52
CA GLN A 42 -1.37 9.16 -19.92
C GLN A 42 -2.55 8.98 -20.88
N TRP A 43 -2.97 10.05 -21.58
CA TRP A 43 -4.01 9.98 -22.60
C TRP A 43 -3.65 9.07 -23.78
N LEU A 44 -2.43 9.21 -24.28
CA LEU A 44 -1.92 8.39 -25.36
C LEU A 44 -1.90 6.90 -24.95
N THR A 45 -1.53 6.60 -23.71
CA THR A 45 -1.52 5.24 -23.14
C THR A 45 -2.94 4.67 -23.05
N VAL A 46 -3.91 5.46 -22.60
CA VAL A 46 -5.33 5.08 -22.55
C VAL A 46 -5.89 4.77 -23.94
N LEU A 47 -5.56 5.60 -24.93
CA LEU A 47 -5.98 5.39 -26.32
C LEU A 47 -5.37 4.11 -26.90
N LEU A 48 -4.06 3.91 -26.74
CA LEU A 48 -3.36 2.71 -27.23
C LEU A 48 -3.86 1.44 -26.55
N LEU A 49 -4.07 1.43 -25.23
CA LEU A 49 -4.67 0.30 -24.53
C LEU A 49 -6.04 -0.04 -25.11
N THR A 50 -6.87 0.97 -25.38
CA THR A 50 -8.21 0.77 -25.95
C THR A 50 -8.13 0.20 -27.37
N VAL A 51 -7.18 0.69 -28.19
CA VAL A 51 -6.88 0.13 -29.52
C VAL A 51 -6.50 -1.35 -29.42
N VAL A 52 -5.58 -1.70 -28.51
CA VAL A 52 -5.14 -3.09 -28.33
C VAL A 52 -6.29 -3.99 -27.87
N GLN A 53 -7.08 -3.56 -26.88
CA GLN A 53 -8.21 -4.34 -26.37
C GLN A 53 -9.26 -4.64 -27.46
N LEU A 54 -9.61 -3.63 -28.28
CA LEU A 54 -10.57 -3.80 -29.38
C LEU A 54 -9.96 -4.57 -30.55
N GLY A 55 -8.67 -4.39 -30.85
CA GLY A 55 -7.96 -5.13 -31.88
C GLY A 55 -7.85 -6.63 -31.58
N VAL A 56 -7.47 -6.98 -30.35
CA VAL A 56 -7.49 -8.37 -29.86
C VAL A 56 -8.91 -8.93 -29.93
N GLY A 57 -9.91 -8.16 -29.52
CA GLY A 57 -11.31 -8.57 -29.61
C GLY A 57 -11.75 -8.89 -31.04
N PHE A 58 -11.39 -8.05 -32.02
CA PHE A 58 -11.65 -8.31 -33.43
C PHE A 58 -11.01 -9.63 -33.91
N ILE A 59 -9.73 -9.85 -33.60
CA ILE A 59 -8.99 -11.06 -34.00
C ILE A 59 -9.65 -12.31 -33.42
N VAL A 60 -9.93 -12.31 -32.11
CA VAL A 60 -10.55 -13.45 -31.40
C VAL A 60 -11.94 -13.74 -31.96
N LEU A 61 -12.78 -12.72 -32.16
CA LEU A 61 -14.12 -12.89 -32.74
C LEU A 61 -14.04 -13.41 -34.18
N LYS A 62 -13.06 -12.95 -34.98
CA LYS A 62 -12.84 -13.45 -36.35
C LYS A 62 -12.48 -14.93 -36.36
N ILE A 63 -11.52 -15.33 -35.52
CA ILE A 63 -11.11 -16.73 -35.38
C ILE A 63 -12.31 -17.58 -34.95
N PHE A 64 -13.06 -17.14 -33.94
CA PHE A 64 -14.23 -17.87 -33.45
C PHE A 64 -15.31 -18.04 -34.53
N LEU A 65 -15.62 -16.98 -35.29
CA LEU A 65 -16.59 -17.05 -36.40
C LEU A 65 -16.12 -17.98 -37.52
N LEU A 66 -14.84 -17.99 -37.86
CA LEU A 66 -14.27 -18.90 -38.88
C LEU A 66 -14.34 -20.36 -38.44
N LEU A 67 -14.01 -20.67 -37.18
CA LEU A 67 -14.07 -22.02 -36.63
C LEU A 67 -15.50 -22.55 -36.47
N ASN A 68 -16.48 -21.66 -36.24
CA ASN A 68 -17.88 -22.07 -36.13
C ASN A 68 -18.51 -22.30 -37.52
N LEU A 69 -18.11 -21.52 -38.54
CA LEU A 69 -18.54 -21.72 -39.93
C LEU A 69 -18.04 -23.05 -40.52
N SER A 70 -16.84 -23.51 -40.15
CA SER A 70 -16.33 -24.84 -40.55
C SER A 70 -17.01 -26.02 -39.85
N SER A 71 -17.66 -25.79 -38.70
CA SER A 71 -18.46 -26.83 -38.02
C SER A 71 -19.87 -27.00 -38.61
N VAL A 72 -20.43 -25.93 -39.19
CA VAL A 72 -21.75 -25.93 -39.85
C VAL A 72 -21.66 -26.48 -41.27
N SER A 73 -20.56 -26.24 -42.00
CA SER A 73 -20.38 -26.77 -43.37
C SER A 73 -20.28 -28.30 -43.46
N ASN A 74 -20.11 -29.01 -42.34
CA ASN A 74 -20.09 -30.48 -42.29
C ASN A 74 -21.47 -31.10 -42.00
N TYR A 75 -22.50 -30.29 -41.75
CA TYR A 75 -23.87 -30.76 -41.47
C TYR A 75 -24.88 -30.44 -42.59
N ASP A 76 -24.58 -29.49 -43.47
CA ASP A 76 -25.47 -29.10 -44.58
C ASP A 76 -25.16 -29.87 -45.86
N ASN A 77 -25.52 -31.15 -45.87
CA ASN A 77 -25.72 -31.93 -47.10
C ASN A 77 -27.21 -32.28 -47.31
N ILE A 78 -28.11 -31.43 -46.80
CA ILE A 78 -29.56 -31.54 -47.03
C ILE A 78 -30.11 -30.13 -47.28
N SER A 79 -30.46 -29.90 -48.55
CA SER A 79 -31.34 -28.86 -49.11
C SER A 79 -31.82 -27.73 -48.19
N ASP A 80 -31.27 -26.53 -48.34
CA ASP A 80 -32.07 -25.38 -48.77
C ASP A 80 -31.20 -24.25 -49.32
N LYS A 81 -31.59 -23.74 -50.48
CA LYS A 81 -31.03 -22.54 -51.10
C LYS A 81 -31.55 -21.32 -50.35
N ASP A 82 -30.88 -20.94 -49.27
CA ASP A 82 -30.96 -19.57 -48.76
C ASP A 82 -29.55 -19.01 -48.63
N SER A 83 -29.14 -18.26 -49.64
CA SER A 83 -27.99 -17.37 -49.56
C SER A 83 -28.13 -16.47 -48.34
N LEU A 84 -27.22 -16.61 -47.37
CA LEU A 84 -27.05 -15.71 -46.23
C LEU A 84 -27.12 -14.24 -46.72
N PRO A 85 -28.10 -13.44 -46.25
CA PRO A 85 -28.15 -12.04 -46.65
C PRO A 85 -26.93 -11.32 -46.08
N SER A 86 -26.26 -10.54 -46.92
CA SER A 86 -25.25 -9.59 -46.47
C SER A 86 -25.89 -8.63 -45.45
N PRO A 87 -25.16 -8.23 -44.39
CA PRO A 87 -25.75 -7.43 -43.33
C PRO A 87 -26.14 -6.05 -43.88
N ASN A 88 -27.45 -5.80 -44.02
CA ASN A 88 -28.00 -4.54 -44.45
C ASN A 88 -27.58 -3.43 -43.46
N VAL A 89 -26.80 -2.45 -43.94
CA VAL A 89 -26.06 -1.46 -43.12
C VAL A 89 -26.99 -0.38 -42.51
N ASN A 90 -28.24 -0.30 -42.94
CA ASN A 90 -29.14 0.84 -42.70
C ASN A 90 -30.11 0.72 -41.50
N GLU A 91 -29.90 -0.23 -40.59
CA GLU A 91 -30.66 -0.22 -39.32
C GLU A 91 -30.12 0.88 -38.39
N PRO A 92 -30.96 1.83 -37.92
CA PRO A 92 -30.52 2.98 -37.11
C PRO A 92 -29.83 2.57 -35.79
N CYS A 93 -30.02 1.34 -35.32
CA CYS A 93 -29.40 0.81 -34.12
C CYS A 93 -27.90 0.48 -34.29
N LYS A 94 -27.40 0.18 -35.51
CA LYS A 94 -26.02 -0.32 -35.72
C LYS A 94 -24.94 0.75 -35.48
N PRO A 95 -25.03 1.98 -36.05
CA PRO A 95 -24.02 3.01 -35.82
C PRO A 95 -23.95 3.45 -34.37
N SER A 96 -25.11 3.56 -33.71
CA SER A 96 -25.18 3.91 -32.29
C SER A 96 -24.53 2.85 -31.40
N MET A 97 -24.66 1.56 -31.76
CA MET A 97 -24.02 0.47 -31.04
C MET A 97 -22.50 0.47 -31.22
N TYR A 98 -22.00 0.72 -32.43
CA TYR A 98 -20.56 0.79 -32.71
C TYR A 98 -19.90 1.91 -31.91
N LEU A 99 -20.47 3.11 -31.98
CA LEU A 99 -19.97 4.26 -31.25
C LEU A 99 -20.03 4.04 -29.74
N ALA A 100 -21.16 3.53 -29.24
CA ALA A 100 -21.33 3.26 -27.81
C ALA A 100 -20.35 2.21 -27.27
N HIS A 101 -20.05 1.16 -28.04
CA HIS A 101 -19.14 0.11 -27.58
C HIS A 101 -17.72 0.64 -27.36
N ALA A 102 -17.17 1.39 -28.31
CA ALA A 102 -15.81 1.90 -28.19
C ALA A 102 -15.68 3.09 -27.26
N ALA A 103 -16.61 4.03 -27.33
CA ALA A 103 -16.60 5.17 -26.43
C ALA A 103 -16.76 4.73 -24.96
N ALA A 104 -17.54 3.68 -24.68
CA ALA A 104 -17.67 3.13 -23.33
C ALA A 104 -16.36 2.48 -22.83
N THR A 105 -15.66 1.73 -23.69
CA THR A 105 -14.37 1.11 -23.35
C THR A 105 -13.30 2.19 -23.10
N LEU A 106 -13.22 3.20 -23.99
CA LEU A 106 -12.31 4.33 -23.84
C LEU A 106 -12.60 5.10 -22.54
N ALA A 107 -13.86 5.44 -22.29
CA ALA A 107 -14.28 6.15 -21.07
C ALA A 107 -13.98 5.35 -19.80
N THR A 108 -14.09 4.02 -19.87
CA THR A 108 -13.72 3.13 -18.77
C THR A 108 -12.23 3.16 -18.48
N ASN A 109 -11.38 3.07 -19.51
CA ASN A 109 -9.92 3.12 -19.36
C ASN A 109 -9.45 4.51 -18.90
N ALA A 110 -10.03 5.59 -19.44
CA ALA A 110 -9.75 6.95 -18.99
C ALA A 110 -10.16 7.17 -17.53
N SER A 111 -11.31 6.64 -17.10
CA SER A 111 -11.72 6.67 -15.69
C SER A 111 -10.74 5.94 -14.77
N ILE A 112 -10.12 4.85 -15.22
CA ILE A 112 -9.09 4.12 -14.46
C ILE A 112 -7.79 4.94 -14.36
N ALA A 113 -7.45 5.71 -15.40
CA ALA A 113 -6.25 6.54 -15.43
C ALA A 113 -6.35 7.78 -14.53
N PHE A 114 -7.50 8.47 -14.54
CA PHE A 114 -7.62 9.81 -13.96
C PHE A 114 -8.36 9.90 -12.63
N VAL A 115 -8.87 8.78 -12.09
CA VAL A 115 -9.58 8.75 -10.80
C VAL A 115 -9.17 7.55 -9.97
N ASN A 116 -9.12 7.73 -8.64
CA ASN A 116 -8.86 6.65 -7.71
C ASN A 116 -9.95 5.55 -7.79
N THR A 117 -9.59 4.32 -7.42
CA THR A 117 -10.50 3.17 -7.58
C THR A 117 -11.79 3.33 -6.76
N GLY A 118 -11.72 3.97 -5.59
CA GLY A 118 -12.88 4.24 -4.72
C GLY A 118 -13.90 5.20 -5.34
N SER A 119 -13.47 6.37 -5.83
CA SER A 119 -14.39 7.36 -6.42
C SER A 119 -14.91 6.90 -7.79
N ALA A 120 -14.09 6.17 -8.57
CA ALA A 120 -14.55 5.53 -9.80
C ALA A 120 -15.62 4.46 -9.51
N PHE A 121 -15.47 3.70 -8.41
CA PHE A 121 -16.50 2.77 -7.95
C PHE A 121 -17.78 3.50 -7.54
N THR A 122 -17.69 4.63 -6.84
CA THR A 122 -18.86 5.43 -6.43
C THR A 122 -19.72 5.80 -7.63
N ILE A 123 -19.13 6.43 -8.64
CA ILE A 123 -19.88 6.84 -9.85
C ILE A 123 -20.41 5.63 -10.61
N LYS A 124 -19.60 4.59 -10.78
CA LYS A 124 -20.01 3.40 -11.51
C LYS A 124 -21.05 2.55 -10.77
N SER A 125 -21.24 2.74 -9.47
CA SER A 125 -22.30 2.07 -8.71
C SER A 125 -23.70 2.57 -9.07
N PHE A 126 -23.82 3.77 -9.64
CA PHE A 126 -25.10 4.32 -10.13
C PHE A 126 -25.58 3.73 -11.46
N GLU A 127 -24.81 2.83 -12.08
CA GLU A 127 -25.14 2.19 -13.37
C GLU A 127 -26.59 1.62 -13.44
N PRO A 128 -27.14 0.94 -12.41
CA PRO A 128 -28.52 0.46 -12.44
C PRO A 128 -29.55 1.58 -12.55
N ILE A 129 -29.36 2.68 -11.80
CA ILE A 129 -30.25 3.85 -11.82
C ILE A 129 -30.15 4.56 -13.17
N THR A 130 -28.93 4.84 -13.64
CA THR A 130 -28.71 5.47 -14.95
C THR A 130 -29.33 4.63 -16.07
N THR A 131 -29.18 3.31 -16.03
CA THR A 131 -29.75 2.40 -17.03
C THR A 131 -31.28 2.36 -16.98
N ALA A 132 -31.88 2.38 -15.78
CA ALA A 132 -33.33 2.41 -15.62
C ALA A 132 -33.93 3.70 -16.20
N VAL A 133 -33.36 4.86 -15.85
CA VAL A 133 -33.77 6.16 -16.39
C VAL A 133 -33.59 6.19 -17.91
N LEU A 134 -32.44 5.76 -18.41
CA LEU A 134 -32.16 5.71 -19.85
C LEU A 134 -33.14 4.81 -20.61
N THR A 135 -33.46 3.64 -20.04
CA THR A 135 -34.43 2.70 -20.64
C THR A 135 -35.83 3.32 -20.68
N SER A 136 -36.23 4.02 -19.62
CA SER A 136 -37.51 4.74 -19.56
C SER A 136 -37.58 5.87 -20.60
N MET A 137 -36.52 6.66 -20.72
CA MET A 137 -36.43 7.76 -21.69
C MET A 137 -36.44 7.27 -23.14
N LEU A 138 -35.67 6.23 -23.48
CA LEU A 138 -35.53 5.74 -24.84
C LEU A 138 -36.72 4.88 -25.31
N LEU A 139 -37.36 4.14 -24.40
CA LEU A 139 -38.49 3.26 -24.74
C LEU A 139 -39.87 3.86 -24.39
N GLY A 140 -39.92 5.05 -23.78
CA GLY A 140 -41.15 5.73 -23.40
C GLY A 140 -41.99 5.00 -22.32
N SER A 141 -41.39 4.05 -21.60
CA SER A 141 -42.07 3.26 -20.57
C SER A 141 -41.91 3.87 -19.19
N ARG A 142 -42.97 3.84 -18.36
CA ARG A 142 -42.88 4.29 -16.96
C ARG A 142 -42.10 3.25 -16.13
N LEU A 143 -41.24 3.73 -15.24
CA LEU A 143 -40.57 2.87 -14.27
C LEU A 143 -41.58 2.32 -13.26
N GLU A 144 -41.50 1.03 -12.98
CA GLU A 144 -42.35 0.40 -11.97
C GLU A 144 -41.98 0.88 -10.57
N THR A 145 -42.98 1.08 -9.70
CA THR A 145 -42.81 1.61 -8.34
C THR A 145 -41.78 0.83 -7.53
N HIS A 146 -41.77 -0.51 -7.66
CA HIS A 146 -40.82 -1.36 -6.94
C HIS A 146 -39.37 -1.14 -7.40
N VAL A 147 -39.13 -0.81 -8.68
CA VAL A 147 -37.80 -0.48 -9.22
C VAL A 147 -37.31 0.87 -8.70
N VAL A 148 -38.21 1.86 -8.63
CA VAL A 148 -37.91 3.20 -8.10
C VAL A 148 -37.49 3.14 -6.62
N VAL A 149 -38.08 2.23 -5.84
CA VAL A 149 -37.73 2.01 -4.43
C VAL A 149 -36.48 1.14 -4.28
N ALA A 150 -36.37 0.07 -5.06
CA ALA A 150 -35.29 -0.91 -4.91
C ALA A 150 -33.91 -0.38 -5.31
N LEU A 151 -33.80 0.31 -6.45
CA LEU A 151 -32.49 0.70 -6.99
C LEU A 151 -31.71 1.67 -6.09
N PRO A 152 -32.32 2.71 -5.48
CA PRO A 152 -31.64 3.53 -4.49
C PRO A 152 -31.11 2.72 -3.31
N LEU A 153 -31.89 1.79 -2.75
CA LEU A 153 -31.45 0.94 -1.64
C LEU A 153 -30.26 0.05 -2.03
N VAL A 154 -30.29 -0.52 -3.23
CA VAL A 154 -29.16 -1.30 -3.78
C VAL A 154 -27.91 -0.44 -3.91
N VAL A 155 -28.02 0.76 -4.49
CA VAL A 155 -26.86 1.64 -4.69
C VAL A 155 -26.32 2.17 -3.36
N THR A 156 -27.18 2.66 -2.46
CA THR A 156 -26.76 3.16 -1.14
C THR A 156 -26.11 2.07 -0.30
N GLY A 157 -26.69 0.86 -0.28
CA GLY A 157 -26.10 -0.29 0.40
C GLY A 157 -24.76 -0.71 -0.19
N ALA A 158 -24.64 -0.72 -1.53
CA ALA A 158 -23.38 -1.02 -2.23
C ALA A 158 -22.28 0.00 -1.92
N LEU A 159 -22.61 1.30 -1.91
CA LEU A 159 -21.68 2.38 -1.55
C LEU A 159 -21.23 2.25 -0.10
N GLY A 160 -22.16 2.00 0.83
CA GLY A 160 -21.85 1.82 2.24
C GLY A 160 -21.04 0.54 2.53
N PHE A 161 -21.25 -0.54 1.76
CA PHE A 161 -20.52 -1.80 1.92
C PHE A 161 -19.03 -1.64 1.58
N VAL A 162 -18.72 -0.86 0.54
CA VAL A 162 -17.35 -0.61 0.07
C VAL A 162 -16.77 0.69 0.66
N TRP A 163 -17.51 1.39 1.51
CA TRP A 163 -17.15 2.72 2.00
C TRP A 163 -15.79 2.74 2.70
N GLN A 164 -14.91 3.62 2.21
CA GLN A 164 -13.64 4.01 2.83
C GLN A 164 -13.59 5.54 2.80
N SER A 165 -13.32 6.17 3.94
CA SER A 165 -13.33 7.62 4.10
C SER A 165 -12.10 8.27 3.46
N THR A 166 -12.11 8.38 2.13
CA THR A 166 -11.09 9.10 1.37
C THR A 166 -11.76 9.97 0.32
N LEU A 167 -12.40 11.05 0.76
CA LEU A 167 -12.69 12.18 -0.12
C LEU A 167 -11.42 13.02 -0.24
N GLN A 168 -10.53 12.61 -1.14
CA GLN A 168 -9.61 13.56 -1.76
C GLN A 168 -10.35 14.38 -2.81
N SER A 169 -9.95 15.64 -3.00
CA SER A 169 -10.46 16.47 -4.09
C SER A 169 -10.10 15.85 -5.44
N THR A 170 -11.04 15.14 -6.06
CA THR A 170 -10.85 14.51 -7.36
C THR A 170 -10.80 15.55 -8.46
N ALA A 171 -9.84 15.41 -9.37
CA ALA A 171 -9.93 15.96 -10.72
C ALA A 171 -11.29 15.61 -11.33
N THR A 172 -12.11 16.63 -11.61
CA THR A 172 -13.49 16.55 -12.12
C THR A 172 -13.62 15.68 -13.38
N PHE A 173 -12.55 15.59 -14.15
CA PHE A 173 -12.52 14.96 -15.45
C PHE A 173 -12.78 13.45 -15.43
N GLY A 174 -12.02 12.65 -14.67
CA GLY A 174 -12.17 11.20 -14.73
C GLY A 174 -13.45 10.68 -14.06
N LEU A 175 -14.07 11.47 -13.17
CA LEU A 175 -15.41 11.19 -12.65
C LEU A 175 -16.46 11.35 -13.76
N GLY A 176 -16.30 12.39 -14.59
CA GLY A 176 -17.08 12.56 -15.81
C GLY A 176 -16.97 11.36 -16.74
N MET A 177 -15.74 10.87 -16.98
CA MET A 177 -15.53 9.67 -17.82
C MET A 177 -16.14 8.39 -17.22
N ALA A 178 -16.11 8.25 -15.89
CA ALA A 178 -16.79 7.14 -15.21
C ALA A 178 -18.31 7.17 -15.46
N PHE A 179 -18.93 8.34 -15.35
CA PHE A 179 -20.37 8.52 -15.60
C PHE A 179 -20.73 8.30 -17.07
N ILE A 180 -19.95 8.86 -17.99
CA ILE A 180 -20.11 8.67 -19.45
C ILE A 180 -20.06 7.18 -19.80
N SER A 181 -19.16 6.41 -19.18
CA SER A 181 -19.09 4.96 -19.42
C SER A 181 -20.38 4.22 -19.05
N ASN A 182 -21.05 4.57 -17.94
CA ASN A 182 -22.34 3.98 -17.55
C ASN A 182 -23.42 4.28 -18.61
N LEU A 183 -23.48 5.53 -19.09
CA LEU A 183 -24.46 5.95 -20.09
C LEU A 183 -24.27 5.16 -21.40
N LEU A 184 -23.04 5.10 -21.90
CA LEU A 184 -22.72 4.45 -23.16
C LEU A 184 -22.91 2.93 -23.10
N PHE A 185 -22.55 2.27 -22.00
CA PHE A 185 -22.88 0.85 -21.81
C PHE A 185 -24.38 0.60 -21.73
N GLY A 186 -25.15 1.50 -21.10
CA GLY A 186 -26.60 1.47 -21.11
C GLY A 186 -27.17 1.55 -22.53
N VAL A 187 -26.76 2.53 -23.33
CA VAL A 187 -27.17 2.69 -24.74
C VAL A 187 -26.83 1.44 -25.55
N ARG A 188 -25.61 0.90 -25.41
CA ARG A 188 -25.19 -0.33 -26.10
C ARG A 188 -26.10 -1.50 -25.72
N ASN A 189 -26.34 -1.72 -24.44
CA ASN A 189 -27.10 -2.87 -23.95
C ASN A 189 -28.59 -2.76 -24.34
N ILE A 190 -29.16 -1.55 -24.38
CA ILE A 190 -30.54 -1.32 -24.87
C ILE A 190 -30.64 -1.67 -26.35
N ASN A 191 -29.73 -1.14 -27.19
CA ASN A 191 -29.70 -1.45 -28.63
C ASN A 191 -29.52 -2.95 -28.89
N LEU A 192 -28.60 -3.61 -28.16
CA LEU A 192 -28.41 -5.06 -28.25
C LEU A 192 -29.65 -5.87 -27.82
N LYS A 193 -30.51 -5.33 -26.96
CA LYS A 193 -31.75 -5.95 -26.53
C LYS A 193 -32.92 -5.66 -27.48
N LEU A 194 -32.94 -4.50 -28.11
CA LEU A 194 -33.88 -4.17 -29.19
C LEU A 194 -33.66 -5.06 -30.40
N LEU A 195 -32.41 -5.21 -30.85
CA LEU A 195 -32.05 -6.12 -31.94
C LEU A 195 -32.42 -7.58 -31.62
N GLN A 196 -32.42 -8.01 -30.35
CA GLN A 196 -32.84 -9.36 -29.96
C GLN A 196 -34.32 -9.66 -30.20
N ARG A 197 -35.18 -8.66 -30.27
CA ARG A 197 -36.62 -8.86 -30.53
C ARG A 197 -36.88 -9.38 -31.94
N ASP A 198 -35.95 -9.15 -32.86
CA ASP A 198 -36.01 -9.59 -34.26
C ASP A 198 -35.31 -10.96 -34.48
N ALA A 199 -35.14 -11.74 -33.42
CA ALA A 199 -34.55 -13.10 -33.40
C ALA A 199 -33.14 -13.30 -34.05
N PRO A 200 -32.16 -12.40 -33.87
CA PRO A 200 -30.80 -12.60 -34.38
C PRO A 200 -30.13 -13.79 -33.68
N SER A 201 -29.55 -14.69 -34.49
CA SER A 201 -28.70 -15.78 -34.01
C SER A 201 -27.54 -15.25 -33.15
N MET A 202 -26.98 -16.10 -32.27
CA MET A 202 -25.78 -15.74 -31.49
C MET A 202 -24.63 -15.29 -32.41
N THR A 203 -24.53 -15.87 -33.60
CA THR A 203 -23.59 -15.50 -34.67
C THR A 203 -23.74 -14.05 -35.10
N SER A 204 -24.97 -13.57 -35.28
CA SER A 204 -25.24 -12.18 -35.67
C SER A 204 -24.77 -11.16 -34.63
N LYS A 205 -24.89 -11.48 -33.32
CA LYS A 205 -24.36 -10.61 -32.25
C LYS A 205 -22.84 -10.57 -32.25
N LEU A 206 -22.18 -11.70 -32.48
CA LEU A 206 -20.72 -11.79 -32.56
C LEU A 206 -20.19 -11.04 -33.78
N GLN A 207 -20.85 -11.14 -34.93
CA GLN A 207 -20.54 -10.35 -36.13
C GLN A 207 -20.70 -8.84 -35.87
N LEU A 208 -21.75 -8.44 -35.16
CA LEU A 208 -22.00 -7.04 -34.83
C LEU A 208 -20.95 -6.48 -33.87
N LEU A 209 -20.54 -7.26 -32.86
CA LEU A 209 -19.42 -6.91 -31.97
C LEU A 209 -18.09 -6.84 -32.73
N GLN A 210 -17.84 -7.78 -33.64
CA GLN A 210 -16.65 -7.80 -34.48
C GLN A 210 -16.56 -6.55 -35.36
N ALA A 211 -17.66 -6.19 -36.04
CA ALA A 211 -17.76 -4.99 -36.86
C ALA A 211 -17.55 -3.72 -36.01
N ALA A 212 -18.16 -3.65 -34.82
CA ALA A 212 -17.92 -2.56 -33.88
C ALA A 212 -16.44 -2.43 -33.52
N SER A 213 -15.76 -3.54 -33.20
CA SER A 213 -14.36 -3.54 -32.81
C SER A 213 -13.43 -3.03 -33.91
N ILE A 214 -13.59 -3.49 -35.16
CA ILE A 214 -12.70 -3.07 -36.26
C ILE A 214 -12.89 -1.60 -36.63
N THR A 215 -14.15 -1.13 -36.73
CA THR A 215 -14.43 0.28 -37.03
C THR A 215 -13.83 1.18 -35.95
N SER A 216 -13.92 0.76 -34.70
CA SER A 216 -13.40 1.51 -33.57
C SER A 216 -11.88 1.56 -33.52
N VAL A 217 -11.20 0.48 -33.88
CA VAL A 217 -9.73 0.46 -34.00
C VAL A 217 -9.27 1.47 -35.06
N LEU A 218 -9.93 1.51 -36.22
CA LEU A 218 -9.57 2.45 -37.29
C LEU A 218 -9.73 3.91 -36.84
N VAL A 219 -10.85 4.24 -36.19
CA VAL A 219 -11.10 5.59 -35.66
C VAL A 219 -10.10 5.97 -34.58
N LEU A 220 -9.84 5.08 -33.61
CA LEU A 220 -8.92 5.36 -32.51
C LEU A 220 -7.46 5.47 -32.98
N LEU A 221 -7.03 4.68 -33.97
CA LEU A 221 -5.71 4.82 -34.57
C LEU A 221 -5.53 6.17 -35.25
N ALA A 222 -6.55 6.67 -35.95
CA ALA A 222 -6.53 8.03 -36.52
C ALA A 222 -6.40 9.09 -35.42
N VAL A 223 -7.13 8.95 -34.31
CA VAL A 223 -7.03 9.86 -33.15
C VAL A 223 -5.65 9.81 -32.51
N VAL A 224 -5.08 8.61 -32.34
CA VAL A 224 -3.72 8.42 -31.81
C VAL A 224 -2.70 9.13 -32.70
N PHE A 225 -2.79 8.95 -34.01
CA PHE A 225 -1.88 9.59 -34.96
C PHE A 225 -1.98 11.12 -34.92
N ILE A 226 -3.21 11.66 -34.90
CA ILE A 226 -3.45 13.11 -34.76
C ILE A 226 -2.88 13.61 -33.45
N LEU A 227 -3.12 12.91 -32.33
CA LEU A 227 -2.65 13.33 -31.01
C LEU A 227 -1.12 13.36 -30.96
N MET A 228 -0.45 12.30 -31.43
CA MET A 228 1.01 12.23 -31.50
C MET A 228 1.60 13.36 -32.35
N PHE A 229 0.97 13.65 -33.50
CA PHE A 229 1.39 14.72 -34.40
C PHE A 229 1.21 16.12 -33.78
N VAL A 230 0.04 16.41 -33.21
CA VAL A 230 -0.31 17.73 -32.65
C VAL A 230 0.49 18.03 -31.38
N THR A 231 0.64 17.04 -30.51
CA THR A 231 1.26 17.23 -29.18
C THR A 231 2.76 16.92 -29.16
N SER A 232 3.32 16.39 -30.25
CA SER A 232 4.71 15.88 -30.29
C SER A 232 5.04 14.92 -29.13
N THR A 233 4.01 14.24 -28.60
CA THR A 233 4.11 13.35 -27.45
C THR A 233 4.35 11.92 -27.93
N TYR A 234 5.32 11.24 -27.33
CA TYR A 234 5.68 9.85 -27.62
C TYR A 234 5.70 9.05 -26.32
N ILE A 235 5.33 7.77 -26.37
CA ILE A 235 5.44 6.88 -25.21
C ILE A 235 6.80 6.20 -25.26
N SER A 236 7.60 6.41 -24.22
CA SER A 236 8.91 5.77 -24.02
C SER A 236 8.79 4.27 -23.78
N HIS A 237 7.79 3.85 -23.00
CA HIS A 237 7.52 2.45 -22.68
C HIS A 237 6.01 2.19 -22.63
N PHE A 238 5.53 1.25 -23.44
CA PHE A 238 4.14 0.78 -23.42
C PHE A 238 4.11 -0.71 -23.11
N ASP A 239 3.46 -1.11 -22.00
CA ASP A 239 3.34 -2.51 -21.62
C ASP A 239 2.35 -3.25 -22.53
N ILE A 240 2.87 -3.72 -23.67
CA ILE A 240 2.11 -4.46 -24.67
C ILE A 240 1.63 -5.82 -24.14
N PHE A 241 2.39 -6.44 -23.24
CA PHE A 241 2.07 -7.77 -22.70
C PHE A 241 0.82 -7.70 -21.84
N SER A 242 0.79 -6.81 -20.84
CA SER A 242 -0.41 -6.59 -20.02
C SER A 242 -1.59 -6.09 -20.88
N SER A 243 -1.33 -5.27 -21.90
CA SER A 243 -2.38 -4.77 -22.81
C SER A 243 -3.05 -5.90 -23.60
N VAL A 244 -2.27 -6.84 -24.14
CA VAL A 244 -2.80 -7.97 -24.90
C VAL A 244 -3.58 -8.92 -24.00
N ILE A 245 -3.05 -9.24 -22.81
CA ILE A 245 -3.76 -10.08 -21.84
C ILE A 245 -5.06 -9.41 -21.39
N SER A 246 -5.02 -8.10 -21.12
CA SER A 246 -6.22 -7.31 -20.84
C SER A 246 -7.22 -7.42 -21.98
N GLY A 247 -6.78 -7.32 -23.25
CA GLY A 247 -7.61 -7.49 -24.44
C GLY A 247 -8.27 -8.87 -24.57
N LEU A 248 -7.54 -9.94 -24.27
CA LEU A 248 -8.06 -11.31 -24.29
C LEU A 248 -9.18 -11.48 -23.26
N PHE A 249 -8.93 -11.08 -22.01
CA PHE A 249 -9.98 -11.12 -20.98
C PHE A 249 -11.13 -10.17 -21.29
N HIS A 250 -10.84 -9.02 -21.91
CA HIS A 250 -11.83 -8.02 -22.31
C HIS A 250 -12.87 -8.58 -23.29
N VAL A 251 -12.42 -9.25 -24.35
CA VAL A 251 -13.33 -9.87 -25.32
C VAL A 251 -14.13 -11.02 -24.70
N ILE A 252 -13.50 -11.86 -23.88
CA ILE A 252 -14.16 -12.99 -23.22
C ILE A 252 -15.29 -12.50 -22.30
N TYR A 253 -15.00 -11.56 -21.39
CA TYR A 253 -16.02 -11.07 -20.47
C TYR A 253 -17.11 -10.28 -21.22
N THR A 254 -16.76 -9.60 -22.32
CA THR A 254 -17.74 -8.89 -23.16
C THR A 254 -18.72 -9.86 -23.80
N ILE A 255 -18.25 -10.98 -24.37
CA ILE A 255 -19.11 -12.03 -24.94
C ILE A 255 -20.03 -12.62 -23.88
N ILE A 256 -19.50 -13.00 -22.71
CA ILE A 256 -20.32 -13.56 -21.62
C ILE A 256 -21.39 -12.54 -21.20
N SER A 257 -21.00 -11.28 -21.04
CA SER A 257 -21.90 -10.20 -20.63
C SER A 257 -23.04 -9.96 -21.62
N THR A 258 -22.73 -9.77 -22.91
CA THR A 258 -23.71 -9.30 -23.91
C THR A 258 -24.43 -10.42 -24.65
N CYS A 259 -23.79 -11.58 -24.84
CA CYS A 259 -24.37 -12.70 -25.57
C CYS A 259 -25.06 -13.72 -24.65
N LEU A 260 -24.52 -13.95 -23.44
CA LEU A 260 -25.01 -15.00 -22.53
C LEU A 260 -25.89 -14.40 -21.42
N ILE A 261 -25.39 -13.43 -20.66
CA ILE A 261 -26.12 -12.88 -19.51
C ILE A 261 -27.25 -11.97 -19.96
N LEU A 262 -26.95 -10.95 -20.79
CA LEU A 262 -27.94 -9.98 -21.28
C LEU A 262 -29.10 -10.65 -22.07
N LYS A 263 -28.88 -11.86 -22.61
CA LYS A 263 -29.94 -12.65 -23.25
C LYS A 263 -31.05 -12.99 -22.27
N TYR A 264 -30.71 -13.40 -21.04
CA TYR A 264 -31.65 -13.90 -20.05
C TYR A 264 -32.04 -12.87 -18.99
N THR A 265 -31.43 -11.68 -19.00
CA THR A 265 -31.77 -10.58 -18.09
C THR A 265 -32.40 -9.39 -18.81
N SER A 266 -33.12 -8.54 -18.08
CA SER A 266 -33.44 -7.18 -18.55
C SER A 266 -32.16 -6.33 -18.60
N VAL A 267 -32.20 -5.19 -19.29
CA VAL A 267 -31.06 -4.25 -19.36
C VAL A 267 -30.74 -3.71 -17.95
N VAL A 268 -31.77 -3.36 -17.17
CA VAL A 268 -31.62 -2.92 -15.77
C VAL A 268 -31.13 -4.06 -14.87
N GLY A 269 -31.61 -5.30 -15.10
CA GLY A 269 -31.14 -6.48 -14.38
C GLY A 269 -29.68 -6.80 -14.68
N HIS A 270 -29.24 -6.59 -15.92
CA HIS A 270 -27.83 -6.71 -16.32
C HIS A 270 -26.95 -5.67 -15.60
N ALA A 271 -27.37 -4.41 -15.56
CA ALA A 271 -26.68 -3.35 -14.84
C ALA A 271 -26.61 -3.64 -13.32
N THR A 272 -27.70 -4.15 -12.74
CA THR A 272 -27.76 -4.57 -11.33
C THR A 272 -26.79 -5.72 -11.05
N ALA A 273 -26.74 -6.72 -11.94
CA ALA A 273 -25.76 -7.80 -11.86
C ALA A 273 -24.31 -7.29 -11.99
N ASN A 274 -24.07 -6.28 -12.82
CA ASN A 274 -22.75 -5.66 -12.96
C ASN A 274 -22.29 -4.97 -11.66
N LEU A 275 -23.21 -4.36 -10.91
CA LEU A 275 -22.94 -3.83 -9.56
C LEU A 275 -22.64 -4.96 -8.56
N LEU A 276 -23.45 -6.02 -8.54
CA LEU A 276 -23.24 -7.18 -7.65
C LEU A 276 -21.89 -7.86 -7.88
N LYS A 277 -21.42 -7.95 -9.11
CA LYS A 277 -20.06 -8.44 -9.44
C LYS A 277 -18.99 -7.67 -8.67
N ARG A 278 -19.09 -6.34 -8.62
CA ARG A 278 -18.10 -5.48 -7.95
C ARG A 278 -18.12 -5.70 -6.43
N ILE A 279 -19.32 -5.84 -5.87
CA ILE A 279 -19.52 -6.15 -4.46
C ILE A 279 -18.98 -7.53 -4.10
N LEU A 280 -19.19 -8.53 -4.95
CA LEU A 280 -18.65 -9.87 -4.76
C LEU A 280 -17.12 -9.87 -4.71
N VAL A 281 -16.46 -9.14 -5.62
CA VAL A 281 -15.01 -8.96 -5.60
C VAL A 281 -14.55 -8.30 -4.30
N ALA A 282 -15.22 -7.22 -3.86
CA ALA A 282 -14.90 -6.55 -2.60
C ALA A 282 -15.08 -7.48 -1.38
N ALA A 283 -16.17 -8.26 -1.35
CA ALA A 283 -16.43 -9.23 -0.29
C ALA A 283 -15.34 -10.31 -0.20
N ILE A 284 -14.86 -10.81 -1.34
CA ILE A 284 -13.73 -11.76 -1.39
C ILE A 284 -12.46 -11.13 -0.79
N PHE A 285 -12.17 -9.86 -1.10
CA PHE A 285 -11.02 -9.16 -0.50
C PHE A 285 -11.16 -8.95 1.01
N TYR A 286 -12.36 -8.69 1.51
CA TYR A 286 -12.64 -8.65 2.95
C TYR A 286 -12.42 -10.02 3.61
N MET A 287 -12.89 -11.10 2.97
CA MET A 287 -12.72 -12.47 3.49
C MET A 287 -11.26 -12.95 3.52
N ILE A 288 -10.45 -12.54 2.54
CA ILE A 288 -9.02 -12.91 2.46
C ILE A 288 -8.16 -12.03 3.39
N GLY A 289 -8.76 -11.06 4.10
CA GLY A 289 -8.04 -10.19 5.04
C GLY A 289 -7.15 -9.15 4.37
N ARG A 290 -7.31 -8.91 3.06
CA ARG A 290 -6.61 -7.83 2.35
C ARG A 290 -7.22 -6.45 2.60
N SER A 291 -8.43 -6.40 3.17
CA SER A 291 -9.10 -5.16 3.55
C SER A 291 -9.98 -5.40 4.78
N ALA A 292 -10.02 -4.46 5.72
CA ALA A 292 -10.86 -4.55 6.90
C ALA A 292 -12.26 -3.99 6.61
N ALA A 293 -13.32 -4.74 6.93
CA ALA A 293 -14.71 -4.29 6.85
C ALA A 293 -15.24 -4.01 8.25
N SER A 294 -15.75 -2.81 8.49
CA SER A 294 -16.39 -2.47 9.76
C SER A 294 -17.79 -3.10 9.86
N THR A 295 -18.37 -3.10 11.06
CA THR A 295 -19.77 -3.50 11.26
C THR A 295 -20.72 -2.68 10.38
N SER A 296 -20.43 -1.40 10.15
CA SER A 296 -21.22 -0.53 9.28
C SER A 296 -21.22 -1.02 7.83
N ASN A 297 -20.07 -1.49 7.33
CA ASN A 297 -19.96 -2.02 5.97
C ASN A 297 -20.88 -3.22 5.79
N TRP A 298 -20.86 -4.18 6.72
CA TRP A 298 -21.74 -5.36 6.65
C TRP A 298 -23.23 -5.02 6.77
N LEU A 299 -23.60 -4.04 7.60
CA LEU A 299 -24.97 -3.53 7.69
C LEU A 299 -25.45 -2.90 6.37
N MET A 300 -24.59 -2.14 5.70
CA MET A 300 -24.89 -1.58 4.39
C MET A 300 -24.95 -2.67 3.30
N GLY A 301 -24.14 -3.72 3.41
CA GLY A 301 -24.28 -4.94 2.60
C GLY A 301 -25.63 -5.63 2.77
N ALA A 302 -26.15 -5.71 4.00
CA ALA A 302 -27.50 -6.22 4.26
C ALA A 302 -28.58 -5.31 3.66
N LEU A 303 -28.44 -3.99 3.75
CA LEU A 303 -29.35 -3.03 3.11
C LEU A 303 -29.41 -3.23 1.58
N MET A 304 -28.26 -3.49 0.95
CA MET A 304 -28.18 -3.81 -0.47
C MET A 304 -28.97 -5.09 -0.81
N LEU A 305 -28.85 -6.14 0.01
CA LEU A 305 -29.57 -7.40 -0.19
C LEU A 305 -31.10 -7.22 -0.06
N VAL A 306 -31.55 -6.37 0.86
CA VAL A 306 -32.97 -6.00 0.98
C VAL A 306 -33.45 -5.29 -0.28
N GLY A 307 -32.69 -4.31 -0.78
CA GLY A 307 -32.99 -3.64 -2.05
C GLY A 307 -33.08 -4.64 -3.22
N LEU A 308 -32.16 -5.60 -3.27
CA LEU A 308 -32.14 -6.65 -4.30
C LEU A 308 -33.36 -7.58 -4.19
N ALA A 309 -33.79 -7.93 -2.98
CA ALA A 309 -34.98 -8.74 -2.75
C ALA A 309 -36.25 -8.04 -3.23
N ILE A 310 -36.37 -6.73 -3.00
CA ILE A 310 -37.49 -5.92 -3.51
C ILE A 310 -37.47 -5.89 -5.05
N TYR A 311 -36.29 -5.79 -5.66
CA TYR A 311 -36.14 -5.77 -7.11
C TYR A 311 -36.52 -7.11 -7.76
N ILE A 312 -36.09 -8.24 -7.19
CA ILE A 312 -36.31 -9.59 -7.77
C ILE A 312 -37.71 -10.14 -7.47
N CYS A 313 -38.28 -9.81 -6.31
CA CYS A 313 -39.52 -10.39 -5.80
C CYS A 313 -40.66 -9.36 -5.64
N PRO A 314 -41.10 -8.66 -6.71
CA PRO A 314 -42.08 -7.58 -6.60
C PRO A 314 -43.46 -8.04 -6.11
N LYS A 315 -43.80 -9.34 -6.26
CA LYS A 315 -45.06 -9.92 -5.76
C LYS A 315 -45.10 -10.08 -4.24
N ILE A 316 -43.94 -10.21 -3.60
CA ILE A 316 -43.81 -10.31 -2.13
C ILE A 316 -43.84 -8.91 -1.48
N PHE A 317 -43.46 -7.88 -2.24
CA PHE A 317 -43.43 -6.48 -1.81
C PHE A 317 -44.28 -5.58 -2.73
N PRO A 318 -45.62 -5.68 -2.67
CA PRO A 318 -46.48 -4.83 -3.48
C PRO A 318 -46.43 -3.38 -2.99
N PHE A 319 -45.86 -2.49 -3.80
CA PHE A 319 -45.79 -1.04 -3.54
C PHE A 319 -46.92 -0.23 -4.18
N ASN A 320 -47.95 -0.88 -4.71
CA ASN A 320 -49.12 -0.23 -5.30
C ASN A 320 -50.37 -0.38 -4.41
N GLY A 321 -51.18 0.68 -4.31
CA GLY A 321 -52.45 0.68 -3.57
C GLY A 321 -52.29 0.73 -2.04
N SER A 322 -53.30 0.24 -1.30
CA SER A 322 -53.38 0.27 0.17
C SER A 322 -52.29 -0.54 0.91
N ASN A 323 -51.51 -1.35 0.18
CA ASN A 323 -50.51 -2.26 0.75
C ASN A 323 -49.08 -1.65 0.81
N ALA A 324 -48.88 -0.43 0.31
CA ALA A 324 -47.56 0.20 0.30
C ALA A 324 -46.99 0.46 1.71
N SER A 325 -47.85 0.81 2.66
CA SER A 325 -47.50 0.98 4.08
C SER A 325 -47.08 -0.33 4.75
N LEU A 326 -47.75 -1.44 4.41
CA LEU A 326 -47.41 -2.78 4.90
C LEU A 326 -46.06 -3.25 4.33
N SER A 327 -45.83 -3.06 3.03
CA SER A 327 -44.55 -3.37 2.38
C SER A 327 -43.39 -2.56 2.98
N LEU A 328 -43.60 -1.27 3.30
CA LEU A 328 -42.62 -0.44 3.99
C LEU A 328 -42.33 -0.95 5.41
N LEU A 329 -43.37 -1.38 6.14
CA LEU A 329 -43.23 -1.96 7.48
C LEU A 329 -42.43 -3.27 7.47
N ILE A 330 -42.64 -4.12 6.46
CA ILE A 330 -41.90 -5.38 6.27
C ILE A 330 -40.43 -5.08 5.97
N VAL A 331 -40.14 -4.08 5.13
CA VAL A 331 -38.76 -3.66 4.83
C VAL A 331 -38.06 -3.12 6.09
N ILE A 332 -38.73 -2.24 6.85
CA ILE A 332 -38.20 -1.71 8.12
C ILE A 332 -37.96 -2.84 9.13
N SER A 333 -38.88 -3.81 9.20
CA SER A 333 -38.77 -4.96 10.10
C SER A 333 -37.63 -5.91 9.68
N LEU A 334 -37.45 -6.18 8.38
CA LEU A 334 -36.33 -6.97 7.86
C LEU A 334 -34.98 -6.31 8.14
N VAL A 335 -34.88 -5.00 7.91
CA VAL A 335 -33.67 -4.22 8.26
C VAL A 335 -33.44 -4.25 9.77
N GLY A 336 -34.49 -4.08 10.59
CA GLY A 336 -34.42 -4.16 12.04
C GLY A 336 -33.98 -5.55 12.55
N VAL A 337 -34.52 -6.63 11.99
CA VAL A 337 -34.14 -8.01 12.31
C VAL A 337 -32.68 -8.27 11.94
N LEU A 338 -32.23 -7.86 10.75
CA LEU A 338 -30.83 -7.99 10.33
C LEU A 338 -29.87 -7.18 11.21
N VAL A 339 -30.25 -5.96 11.64
CA VAL A 339 -29.48 -5.17 12.61
C VAL A 339 -29.40 -5.90 13.97
N SER A 340 -30.50 -6.51 14.40
CA SER A 340 -30.61 -7.21 15.68
C SER A 340 -29.93 -8.59 15.71
N THR A 341 -29.70 -9.24 14.56
CA THR A 341 -29.01 -10.54 14.47
C THR A 341 -27.50 -10.41 14.26
N VAL A 342 -27.04 -9.28 13.72
CA VAL A 342 -25.60 -9.00 13.55
C VAL A 342 -24.98 -8.43 14.84
N SER A 343 -25.76 -7.75 15.69
CA SER A 343 -25.31 -7.25 17.00
C SER A 343 -24.82 -8.34 17.98
N PRO A 344 -25.50 -9.51 18.14
CA PRO A 344 -25.12 -10.57 19.08
C PRO A 344 -24.02 -11.51 18.57
N LEU A 345 -23.83 -11.60 17.25
CA LEU A 345 -22.68 -12.29 16.67
C LEU A 345 -21.37 -11.55 16.99
N ASN A 346 -21.44 -10.22 17.16
CA ASN A 346 -20.30 -9.39 17.57
C ASN A 346 -19.98 -9.52 19.06
N SER A 347 -20.97 -9.74 19.94
CA SER A 347 -20.71 -10.08 21.35
C SER A 347 -20.11 -11.48 21.50
N SER A 348 -20.45 -12.41 20.60
CA SER A 348 -19.92 -13.78 20.62
C SER A 348 -18.51 -13.89 20.03
N LEU A 349 -18.17 -13.10 18.98
CA LEU A 349 -16.80 -13.01 18.46
C LEU A 349 -15.88 -12.13 19.32
N SER A 350 -16.40 -11.11 20.01
CA SER A 350 -15.62 -10.32 20.99
C SER A 350 -15.52 -10.99 22.36
N ALA A 351 -16.38 -11.97 22.67
CA ALA A 351 -16.28 -12.84 23.84
C ALA A 351 -15.28 -14.00 23.66
N LEU A 352 -14.80 -14.26 22.45
CA LEU A 352 -13.55 -15.00 22.22
C LEU A 352 -12.35 -14.10 22.54
N LYS A 353 -12.31 -13.59 23.77
CA LYS A 353 -11.04 -13.28 24.43
C LYS A 353 -10.32 -14.63 24.59
N PRO A 354 -9.02 -14.73 24.32
CA PRO A 354 -8.27 -15.87 24.81
C PRO A 354 -8.43 -15.86 26.33
N THR A 355 -9.17 -16.82 26.84
CA THR A 355 -9.22 -17.14 28.26
C THR A 355 -7.78 -17.21 28.73
N GLY A 356 -7.43 -16.33 29.67
CA GLY A 356 -6.15 -16.39 30.35
C GLY A 356 -5.96 -17.82 30.85
N PHE A 357 -5.03 -18.52 30.24
CA PHE A 357 -4.45 -19.69 30.85
C PHE A 357 -3.82 -19.16 32.14
N GLN A 358 -4.40 -19.54 33.28
CA GLN A 358 -3.68 -19.51 34.54
C GLN A 358 -2.37 -20.26 34.29
N MET A 359 -1.27 -19.50 34.29
CA MET A 359 0.06 -20.09 34.25
C MET A 359 0.20 -20.92 35.53
N SER A 360 0.08 -22.24 35.39
CA SER A 360 0.94 -23.12 36.17
C SER A 360 2.39 -22.72 35.87
N PRO A 361 3.28 -22.62 36.87
CA PRO A 361 4.65 -22.15 36.65
C PRO A 361 5.43 -23.22 35.88
N THR A 362 5.29 -23.23 34.56
CA THR A 362 6.21 -23.94 33.68
C THR A 362 7.43 -23.07 33.51
N HIS A 363 8.50 -23.46 34.21
CA HIS A 363 9.85 -22.97 34.05
C HIS A 363 10.25 -22.93 32.57
N HIS A 364 10.29 -21.73 31.97
CA HIS A 364 11.15 -21.47 30.82
C HIS A 364 12.23 -20.50 31.27
N GLN A 365 13.41 -21.09 31.51
CA GLN A 365 14.64 -20.36 31.74
C GLN A 365 14.96 -19.48 30.52
N PRO A 366 15.54 -18.28 30.73
CA PRO A 366 16.13 -17.51 29.64
C PRO A 366 17.19 -18.37 28.93
N LEU A 367 17.25 -18.30 27.60
CA LEU A 367 18.26 -18.99 26.78
C LEU A 367 19.67 -18.61 27.26
N ASP A 368 20.27 -19.46 28.09
CA ASP A 368 21.66 -19.33 28.55
C ASP A 368 22.59 -19.95 27.50
N LEU A 369 23.06 -19.13 26.56
CA LEU A 369 24.05 -19.51 25.53
C LEU A 369 25.48 -19.66 26.08
N LYS A 370 25.65 -20.07 27.34
CA LYS A 370 26.96 -20.15 28.04
C LYS A 370 27.95 -21.20 27.53
N GLY A 371 27.65 -21.93 26.45
CA GLY A 371 28.44 -23.09 26.05
C GLY A 371 29.32 -22.97 24.80
N ILE A 372 29.20 -21.93 23.96
CA ILE A 372 29.76 -22.01 22.57
C ILE A 372 30.51 -20.75 22.12
N ILE A 373 31.03 -19.93 23.04
CA ILE A 373 31.86 -18.78 22.66
C ILE A 373 33.10 -18.76 23.55
N ASN A 374 34.22 -19.29 23.03
CA ASN A 374 35.54 -19.02 23.57
C ASN A 374 36.47 -18.40 22.51
N ASP A 375 37.19 -17.41 23.01
CA ASP A 375 38.44 -16.81 22.56
C ASP A 375 38.51 -16.04 21.24
N ARG A 376 38.23 -14.73 21.36
CA ARG A 376 39.16 -13.70 20.84
C ARG A 376 39.47 -12.68 21.94
N LYS A 377 40.75 -12.30 22.00
CA LYS A 377 41.42 -11.57 23.08
C LYS A 377 40.68 -10.30 23.52
N ARG A 378 40.44 -10.21 24.83
CA ARG A 378 39.93 -9.03 25.55
C ARG A 378 41.10 -8.14 25.94
N GLU A 379 41.06 -6.86 25.61
CA GLU A 379 41.71 -5.85 26.45
C GLU A 379 40.74 -5.52 27.58
N ALA A 380 41.07 -5.96 28.78
CA ALA A 380 40.28 -5.72 29.97
C ALA A 380 40.55 -4.30 30.48
N TYR A 381 39.56 -3.42 30.41
CA TYR A 381 39.51 -2.26 31.30
C TYR A 381 39.29 -2.78 32.73
N SER A 382 40.21 -2.45 33.63
CA SER A 382 40.22 -2.93 35.02
C SER A 382 38.94 -2.54 35.76
N VAL A 383 38.30 -3.55 36.32
CA VAL A 383 37.08 -3.50 37.12
C VAL A 383 37.45 -3.05 38.53
N ASP A 384 37.44 -1.74 38.77
CA ASP A 384 37.33 -1.19 40.12
C ASP A 384 36.33 -0.02 40.08
N SER A 385 35.26 -0.15 40.88
CA SER A 385 34.17 0.82 41.15
C SER A 385 32.93 0.88 40.21
N ILE A 386 32.24 -0.24 39.98
CA ILE A 386 30.89 -0.22 39.36
C ILE A 386 29.84 0.44 40.29
N GLU A 387 30.00 0.36 41.61
CA GLU A 387 29.10 1.07 42.55
C GLU A 387 29.22 2.61 42.45
N ALA A 388 30.33 3.14 41.93
CA ALA A 388 30.50 4.57 41.70
C ALA A 388 29.94 5.03 40.33
N VAL A 389 29.74 4.12 39.37
CA VAL A 389 29.18 4.42 38.04
C VAL A 389 27.65 4.61 38.13
N ASP A 390 26.99 4.01 39.12
CA ASP A 390 25.54 4.12 39.35
C ASP A 390 25.06 5.49 39.84
N LEU A 391 25.97 6.38 40.26
CA LEU A 391 25.62 7.70 40.79
C LEU A 391 25.67 8.83 39.75
N VAL A 392 26.34 8.64 38.62
CA VAL A 392 26.53 9.70 37.61
C VAL A 392 25.56 9.50 36.46
N LYS A 393 24.65 10.46 36.30
CA LYS A 393 23.62 10.40 35.26
C LYS A 393 24.26 10.51 33.87
N SER A 394 23.67 9.86 32.86
CA SER A 394 24.26 9.79 31.52
C SER A 394 24.46 11.16 30.86
N TYR A 395 23.67 12.19 31.24
CA TYR A 395 23.86 13.56 30.77
C TYR A 395 25.00 14.32 31.46
N GLU A 396 25.45 13.90 32.66
CA GLU A 396 26.54 14.54 33.42
C GLU A 396 27.90 14.05 32.95
N ASN A 397 27.99 12.79 32.52
CA ASN A 397 29.19 12.23 31.92
C ASN A 397 28.85 11.39 30.68
N PRO A 398 28.62 12.03 29.52
CA PRO A 398 28.29 11.34 28.28
C PRO A 398 29.32 10.27 27.88
N LYS A 399 30.60 10.43 28.24
CA LYS A 399 31.66 9.44 27.94
C LYS A 399 31.48 8.10 28.65
N LYS A 400 30.70 8.08 29.73
CA LYS A 400 30.38 6.87 30.50
C LYS A 400 28.98 6.33 30.23
N ALA A 401 28.21 6.94 29.31
CA ALA A 401 26.82 6.59 29.09
C ALA A 401 26.61 5.13 28.61
N ASN A 402 27.60 4.53 27.94
CA ASN A 402 27.51 3.18 27.38
C ASN A 402 28.09 2.07 28.26
N LEU A 403 28.58 2.36 29.47
CA LEU A 403 29.27 1.37 30.31
C LEU A 403 28.39 0.16 30.69
N ARG A 404 27.08 0.35 30.81
CA ARG A 404 26.12 -0.74 31.07
C ARG A 404 25.71 -1.47 29.80
N SER A 405 25.54 -0.77 28.68
CA SER A 405 25.12 -1.39 27.41
C SER A 405 26.18 -2.35 26.88
N ILE A 406 27.47 -2.03 27.03
CA ILE A 406 28.58 -2.92 26.64
C ILE A 406 28.65 -4.19 27.49
N GLN A 407 27.86 -4.33 28.56
CA GLN A 407 27.75 -5.55 29.37
C GLN A 407 26.46 -6.33 29.06
N ALA A 408 25.54 -5.75 28.28
CA ALA A 408 24.28 -6.40 27.93
C ALA A 408 24.54 -7.59 27.00
N LYS A 409 24.16 -8.79 27.47
CA LYS A 409 24.32 -10.04 26.70
C LYS A 409 23.11 -10.36 25.81
N ASP A 410 21.97 -9.79 26.15
CA ASP A 410 20.69 -10.01 25.48
C ASP A 410 20.04 -8.68 25.07
N THR A 411 19.17 -8.74 24.06
CA THR A 411 18.52 -7.55 23.48
C THR A 411 17.55 -6.88 24.44
N ILE A 412 16.92 -7.61 25.36
CA ILE A 412 15.96 -7.03 26.31
C ILE A 412 16.71 -6.12 27.28
N THR A 413 17.85 -6.57 27.79
CA THR A 413 18.73 -5.77 28.65
C THR A 413 19.25 -4.54 27.91
N LEU A 414 19.70 -4.69 26.67
CA LEU A 414 20.12 -3.56 25.83
C LEU A 414 19.00 -2.53 25.66
N ILE A 415 17.78 -2.97 25.33
CA ILE A 415 16.62 -2.09 25.12
C ILE A 415 16.26 -1.35 26.41
N LYS A 416 16.27 -2.04 27.57
CA LYS A 416 15.99 -1.41 28.86
C LYS A 416 17.01 -0.32 29.20
N GLU A 417 18.29 -0.59 28.93
CA GLU A 417 19.35 0.39 29.17
C GLU A 417 19.23 1.58 28.22
N ALA A 418 18.90 1.35 26.94
CA ALA A 418 18.65 2.43 26.01
C ALA A 418 17.47 3.33 26.44
N TYR A 419 16.41 2.73 26.97
CA TYR A 419 15.28 3.45 27.56
C TYR A 419 15.69 4.32 28.74
N ARG A 420 16.49 3.78 29.68
CA ARG A 420 17.00 4.53 30.83
C ARG A 420 17.78 5.77 30.38
N ILE A 421 18.69 5.60 29.42
CA ILE A 421 19.52 6.69 28.90
C ILE A 421 18.65 7.74 28.18
N HIS A 422 17.69 7.30 27.36
CA HIS A 422 16.72 8.20 26.72
C HIS A 422 15.92 9.00 27.76
N GLU A 423 15.42 8.35 28.80
CA GLU A 423 14.68 9.01 29.87
C GLU A 423 15.54 10.08 30.57
N GLU A 424 16.77 9.74 30.95
CA GLU A 424 17.68 10.69 31.62
C GLU A 424 18.04 11.89 30.73
N VAL A 425 18.49 11.64 29.51
CA VAL A 425 18.97 12.68 28.59
C VAL A 425 17.82 13.56 28.13
N PHE A 426 16.69 12.98 27.70
CA PHE A 426 15.58 13.79 27.18
C PHE A 426 14.78 14.48 28.30
N THR A 427 14.68 13.91 29.50
CA THR A 427 14.08 14.64 30.64
C THR A 427 14.91 15.86 30.99
N HIS A 428 16.25 15.74 30.99
CA HIS A 428 17.16 16.85 31.24
C HIS A 428 17.02 17.97 30.18
N ILE A 429 16.99 17.61 28.90
CA ILE A 429 16.95 18.59 27.80
C ILE A 429 15.55 19.17 27.59
N LEU A 430 14.50 18.33 27.68
CA LEU A 430 13.14 18.61 27.21
C LEU A 430 12.08 18.74 28.32
N GLY A 431 12.38 18.38 29.58
CA GLY A 431 11.36 18.17 30.62
C GLY A 431 10.45 19.37 30.94
N LYS A 432 10.88 20.60 30.61
CA LYS A 432 10.09 21.83 30.82
C LYS A 432 9.19 22.22 29.64
N TYR A 433 9.34 21.58 28.48
CA TYR A 433 8.60 21.96 27.27
C TYR A 433 7.32 21.14 27.11
N LYS A 434 6.36 21.68 26.36
CA LYS A 434 5.06 21.04 26.07
C LYS A 434 4.71 21.02 24.60
N LYS A 435 5.34 21.85 23.78
CA LYS A 435 5.10 21.93 22.34
C LYS A 435 6.40 21.80 21.58
N ALA A 436 6.36 21.13 20.43
CA ALA A 436 7.52 20.96 19.58
C ALA A 436 7.23 21.28 18.11
N VAL A 437 8.25 21.83 17.46
CA VAL A 437 8.41 21.87 16.00
C VAL A 437 9.43 20.81 15.62
N LEU A 438 9.16 19.96 14.61
CA LEU A 438 10.11 18.97 14.11
C LEU A 438 10.49 19.23 12.66
N VAL A 439 11.75 19.52 12.39
CA VAL A 439 12.24 19.83 11.04
C VAL A 439 13.15 18.73 10.49
N ASN A 440 13.41 18.81 9.17
CA ASN A 440 14.27 17.89 8.43
C ASN A 440 13.77 16.44 8.45
N VAL A 441 12.45 16.25 8.41
CA VAL A 441 11.86 14.91 8.42
C VAL A 441 12.02 14.20 7.07
N PHE A 442 12.47 12.95 7.07
CA PHE A 442 12.73 12.19 5.85
C PHE A 442 11.49 11.49 5.29
N GLN A 443 11.26 11.58 3.97
CA GLN A 443 10.13 10.96 3.25
C GLN A 443 10.58 10.18 2.01
N TRP A 444 11.54 9.28 2.16
CA TRP A 444 12.02 8.44 1.06
C TRP A 444 11.96 6.95 1.40
N PHE A 445 12.41 6.09 0.49
CA PHE A 445 12.19 4.64 0.58
C PHE A 445 12.90 3.96 1.77
N ASN A 446 13.89 4.62 2.39
CA ASN A 446 14.64 4.07 3.52
C ASN A 446 13.75 3.89 4.77
N LYS A 447 13.40 2.64 5.08
CA LYS A 447 12.52 2.31 6.22
C LYS A 447 13.15 2.64 7.59
N GLY A 448 14.47 2.78 7.63
CA GLY A 448 15.20 3.16 8.84
C GLY A 448 14.85 4.55 9.32
N ASP A 449 14.81 5.54 8.42
CA ASP A 449 14.52 6.93 8.80
C ASP A 449 13.10 7.08 9.35
N HIS A 450 12.15 6.31 8.81
CA HIS A 450 10.80 6.25 9.36
C HIS A 450 10.76 5.62 10.76
N LEU A 451 11.59 4.61 11.04
CA LEU A 451 11.71 4.04 12.38
C LEU A 451 12.28 5.06 13.37
N ILE A 452 13.25 5.87 12.96
CA ILE A 452 13.74 7.00 13.78
C ILE A 452 12.58 7.95 14.08
N THR A 453 11.77 8.34 13.09
CA THR A 453 10.59 9.21 13.31
C THR A 453 9.59 8.62 14.29
N ILE A 454 9.30 7.32 14.22
CA ILE A 454 8.43 6.65 15.19
C ILE A 454 9.07 6.61 16.59
N GLY A 455 10.39 6.40 16.68
CA GLY A 455 11.14 6.47 17.93
C GLY A 455 11.08 7.86 18.58
N GLN A 456 11.34 8.91 17.79
CA GLN A 456 11.23 10.32 18.22
C GLN A 456 9.82 10.63 18.71
N ARG A 457 8.77 10.15 18.02
CA ARG A 457 7.38 10.25 18.48
C ARG A 457 7.18 9.65 19.86
N ARG A 458 7.74 8.45 20.11
CA ARG A 458 7.64 7.79 21.43
C ARG A 458 8.33 8.59 22.53
N ILE A 459 9.48 9.19 22.25
CA ILE A 459 10.17 10.09 23.18
C ILE A 459 9.27 11.28 23.53
N LEU A 460 8.72 11.97 22.53
CA LEU A 460 7.82 13.12 22.74
C LEU A 460 6.57 12.76 23.54
N GLN A 461 5.95 11.61 23.25
CA GLN A 461 4.79 11.12 23.97
C GLN A 461 5.09 10.88 25.46
N ARG A 462 6.26 10.33 25.79
CA ARG A 462 6.67 10.12 27.20
C ARG A 462 6.93 11.44 27.93
N MET A 463 7.47 12.43 27.24
CA MET A 463 7.70 13.77 27.80
C MET A 463 6.41 14.61 27.87
N GLY A 464 5.29 14.12 27.31
CA GLY A 464 4.05 14.87 27.21
C GLY A 464 4.16 16.09 26.29
N ILE A 465 4.98 16.00 25.24
CA ILE A 465 5.23 17.08 24.29
C ILE A 465 4.38 16.85 23.03
N GLN A 466 3.55 17.84 22.70
CA GLN A 466 2.74 17.84 21.49
C GLN A 466 3.54 18.37 20.29
N LEU A 467 3.58 17.60 19.21
CA LEU A 467 4.11 18.09 17.93
C LEU A 467 3.06 19.00 17.27
N ILE A 468 3.35 20.30 17.17
CA ILE A 468 2.43 21.30 16.61
C ILE A 468 2.72 21.63 15.14
N TYR A 469 3.93 21.37 14.68
CA TYR A 469 4.35 21.60 13.30
C TYR A 469 5.49 20.65 12.94
N HIS A 470 5.53 20.25 11.67
CA HIS A 470 6.67 19.54 11.11
C HIS A 470 6.95 19.99 9.68
N CYS A 471 8.19 19.85 9.24
CA CYS A 471 8.52 19.98 7.83
C CYS A 471 9.57 18.97 7.38
N PHE A 472 9.50 18.64 6.09
CA PHE A 472 10.28 17.58 5.48
C PHE A 472 11.57 18.10 4.86
N TYR A 473 12.58 17.24 4.78
CA TYR A 473 13.74 17.46 3.91
C TYR A 473 13.31 17.56 2.43
N PRO A 474 13.86 18.48 1.60
CA PRO A 474 15.00 19.37 1.86
C PRO A 474 14.67 20.70 2.56
N GLY A 475 13.44 20.87 3.06
CA GLY A 475 13.06 22.03 3.87
C GLY A 475 12.77 23.31 3.08
N ARG A 476 12.74 23.27 1.74
CA ARG A 476 12.49 24.42 0.87
C ARG A 476 11.14 25.11 1.12
N ASP A 477 10.16 24.36 1.61
CA ASP A 477 8.80 24.85 1.89
C ASP A 477 8.47 24.93 3.39
N CYS A 478 9.49 24.92 4.27
CA CYS A 478 9.24 25.09 5.72
C CYS A 478 8.72 26.52 5.98
N ASN A 479 7.42 26.65 6.30
CA ASN A 479 6.80 27.92 6.65
C ASN A 479 6.61 28.06 8.17
N PHE A 480 7.47 28.86 8.79
CA PHE A 480 7.44 29.08 10.24
C PHE A 480 6.59 30.28 10.68
N ASN A 481 5.91 30.97 9.76
CA ASN A 481 5.20 32.22 10.06
C ASN A 481 3.97 32.02 10.96
N SER A 482 3.36 30.84 10.92
CA SER A 482 2.18 30.48 11.72
C SER A 482 2.52 30.05 13.16
N ILE A 483 3.82 29.94 13.49
CA ILE A 483 4.28 29.41 14.79
C ILE A 483 4.48 30.58 15.76
N ASN A 484 3.88 30.50 16.95
CA ASN A 484 4.15 31.45 18.02
C ASN A 484 5.54 31.19 18.63
N LYS A 485 6.56 31.87 18.11
CA LYS A 485 7.97 31.73 18.54
C LYS A 485 8.22 32.22 19.97
N ASN A 486 7.34 33.06 20.53
CA ASN A 486 7.47 33.60 21.88
C ASN A 486 6.89 32.67 22.96
N ASP A 487 6.34 31.51 22.60
CA ASP A 487 5.83 30.53 23.55
C ASP A 487 6.99 29.92 24.37
N PRO A 488 7.04 30.11 25.70
CA PRO A 488 8.12 29.60 26.54
C PRO A 488 8.12 28.07 26.67
N GLU A 489 7.02 27.41 26.30
CA GLU A 489 6.89 25.95 26.31
C GLU A 489 7.23 25.31 24.96
N LEU A 490 7.67 26.10 23.97
CA LEU A 490 8.05 25.65 22.62
C LEU A 490 9.53 25.28 22.54
N VAL A 491 9.81 24.08 22.03
CA VAL A 491 11.15 23.62 21.63
C VAL A 491 11.21 23.34 20.13
N VAL A 492 12.36 23.59 19.52
CA VAL A 492 12.64 23.29 18.11
C VAL A 492 13.51 22.05 18.02
N LEU A 493 13.02 21.04 17.31
CA LEU A 493 13.65 19.73 17.18
C LEU A 493 14.08 19.51 15.74
N ILE A 494 15.30 19.02 15.56
CA ILE A 494 15.83 18.59 14.27
C ILE A 494 15.90 17.06 14.29
N GLN A 495 15.34 16.41 13.27
CA GLN A 495 15.31 14.96 13.19
C GLN A 495 16.72 14.34 13.25
N GLY A 496 16.91 13.27 14.02
CA GLY A 496 18.16 12.50 14.02
C GLY A 496 18.33 11.71 12.71
N ALA A 497 19.54 11.21 12.44
CA ALA A 497 19.86 10.17 11.44
C ALA A 497 21.39 10.10 11.28
N GLY A 498 21.94 10.38 10.09
CA GLY A 498 23.38 10.31 9.84
C GLY A 498 23.80 11.20 8.69
N TYR A 499 23.53 12.50 8.81
CA TYR A 499 23.70 13.48 7.74
C TYR A 499 24.52 14.72 8.11
N ILE A 500 24.93 14.90 9.37
CA ILE A 500 25.84 16.01 9.71
C ILE A 500 27.14 15.80 8.92
N GLY A 501 27.56 16.82 8.18
CA GLY A 501 28.67 16.76 7.22
C GLY A 501 28.25 16.57 5.77
N HIS A 502 26.96 16.36 5.49
CA HIS A 502 26.41 16.27 4.13
C HIS A 502 25.75 17.60 3.72
N PRO A 503 26.22 18.29 2.66
CA PRO A 503 25.80 19.67 2.33
C PRO A 503 24.30 19.85 2.08
N SER A 504 23.62 18.80 1.61
CA SER A 504 22.19 18.90 1.30
C SER A 504 21.29 19.21 2.51
N HIS A 505 21.78 19.02 3.74
CA HIS A 505 21.02 19.32 4.97
C HIS A 505 21.40 20.65 5.63
N GLU A 506 22.34 21.40 5.05
CA GLU A 506 22.75 22.71 5.57
C GLU A 506 21.62 23.71 5.50
N TYR A 507 20.93 23.79 4.35
CA TYR A 507 19.87 24.76 4.13
C TYR A 507 18.79 24.70 5.21
N VAL A 508 18.21 23.52 5.45
CA VAL A 508 17.15 23.34 6.46
C VAL A 508 17.66 23.62 7.88
N THR A 509 18.92 23.30 8.17
CA THR A 509 19.53 23.56 9.48
C THR A 509 19.72 25.06 9.69
N THR A 510 20.24 25.78 8.69
CA THR A 510 20.43 27.23 8.68
C THR A 510 19.12 27.97 8.90
N ILE A 511 18.09 27.71 8.06
CA ILE A 511 16.81 28.43 8.19
C ILE A 511 16.13 28.14 9.54
N THR A 512 16.35 26.97 10.13
CA THR A 512 15.79 26.61 11.43
C THR A 512 16.44 27.42 12.54
N VAL A 513 17.78 27.45 12.57
CA VAL A 513 18.55 28.24 13.54
C VAL A 513 18.22 29.73 13.43
N GLU A 514 18.15 30.27 12.22
CA GLU A 514 17.85 31.69 11.97
C GLU A 514 16.41 32.05 12.32
N SER A 515 15.46 31.13 12.10
CA SER A 515 14.03 31.40 12.34
C SER A 515 13.64 31.38 13.81
N PHE A 516 14.42 30.73 14.68
CA PHE A 516 14.09 30.50 16.08
C PHE A 516 15.19 30.94 17.06
N PRO A 517 15.69 32.19 16.98
CA PRO A 517 16.90 32.64 17.68
C PRO A 517 16.80 32.61 19.23
N ASN A 518 15.58 32.49 19.75
CA ASN A 518 15.30 32.52 21.18
C ASN A 518 14.76 31.20 21.74
N ASN A 519 14.41 30.24 20.88
CA ASN A 519 13.90 28.94 21.30
C ASN A 519 15.05 27.95 21.37
N ARG A 520 14.99 26.99 22.30
CA ARG A 520 15.96 25.89 22.32
C ARG A 520 15.91 25.10 21.02
N VAL A 521 17.07 24.83 20.42
CA VAL A 521 17.22 23.94 19.27
C VAL A 521 17.88 22.65 19.74
N MET A 522 17.27 21.51 19.45
CA MET A 522 17.80 20.20 19.81
C MET A 522 17.82 19.27 18.60
N VAL A 523 18.97 18.65 18.33
CA VAL A 523 19.13 17.58 17.35
C VAL A 523 18.97 16.24 18.06
N PHE A 524 18.01 15.42 17.60
CA PHE A 524 17.85 14.04 18.06
C PHE A 524 19.09 13.18 17.74
N PRO A 525 19.28 12.01 18.40
CA PRO A 525 20.41 11.10 18.17
C PRO A 525 20.84 11.01 16.70
N ILE A 526 22.03 11.51 16.40
CA ILE A 526 22.57 11.63 15.04
C ILE A 526 24.01 11.12 14.96
N SER A 527 24.36 10.52 13.82
CA SER A 527 25.77 10.29 13.46
C SER A 527 26.33 11.48 12.68
N VAL A 528 27.60 11.78 12.94
CA VAL A 528 28.40 12.70 12.13
C VAL A 528 29.02 11.88 11.01
N CYS A 529 28.63 12.17 9.77
CA CYS A 529 29.22 11.58 8.59
C CYS A 529 30.50 12.35 8.25
N HIS A 530 31.67 11.73 8.42
CA HIS A 530 33.00 12.27 8.11
C HIS A 530 33.99 11.08 8.13
N PRO A 531 35.08 11.02 7.33
CA PRO A 531 35.61 11.99 6.35
C PRO A 531 35.53 11.53 4.88
N ILE A 532 34.51 10.77 4.49
CA ILE A 532 34.40 10.22 3.14
C ILE A 532 33.42 11.07 2.33
N ALA A 533 33.81 11.53 1.13
CA ALA A 533 32.92 12.27 0.23
C ALA A 533 31.61 11.49 -0.02
N PRO A 534 30.44 12.15 -0.01
CA PRO A 534 30.21 13.60 0.08
C PRO A 534 30.21 14.19 1.50
N CYS A 535 30.57 13.42 2.52
CA CYS A 535 30.52 13.83 3.92
C CYS A 535 31.77 14.62 4.37
N THR A 536 31.95 15.82 3.82
CA THR A 536 33.12 16.68 4.04
C THR A 536 32.83 17.94 4.83
N GLU A 537 31.56 18.27 5.08
CA GLU A 537 31.14 19.63 5.47
C GLU A 537 30.81 19.78 6.97
N ILE A 538 31.55 19.10 7.84
CA ILE A 538 31.30 19.18 9.29
C ILE A 538 31.47 20.61 9.84
N GLN A 539 32.43 21.36 9.30
CA GLN A 539 32.72 22.73 9.71
C GLN A 539 31.55 23.68 9.40
N GLN A 540 30.88 23.51 8.27
CA GLN A 540 29.73 24.31 7.87
C GLN A 540 28.59 24.15 8.88
N PHE A 541 28.31 22.92 9.33
CA PHE A 541 27.34 22.70 10.40
C PHE A 541 27.76 23.36 11.72
N ALA A 542 29.06 23.35 12.05
CA ALA A 542 29.57 23.99 13.26
C ALA A 542 29.39 25.51 13.21
N ASP A 543 29.66 26.11 12.06
CA ASP A 543 29.47 27.54 11.81
C ASP A 543 27.99 27.93 11.86
N ILE A 544 27.07 27.07 11.42
CA ILE A 544 25.62 27.29 11.53
C ILE A 544 25.18 27.24 12.99
N PHE A 545 25.52 26.18 13.72
CA PHE A 545 25.09 26.02 15.12
C PHE A 545 25.71 27.07 16.06
N SER A 546 26.95 27.51 15.81
CA SER A 546 27.62 28.51 16.65
C SER A 546 26.96 29.89 16.65
N LYS A 547 26.11 30.18 15.66
CA LYS A 547 25.31 31.41 15.61
C LYS A 547 24.12 31.39 16.57
N HIS A 548 23.80 30.24 17.15
CA HIS A 548 22.65 30.05 18.02
C HIS A 548 23.07 29.87 19.48
N LYS A 549 22.31 30.48 20.40
CA LYS A 549 22.71 30.57 21.82
C LYS A 549 22.39 29.34 22.68
N ASP A 550 21.46 28.48 22.24
CA ASP A 550 20.95 27.33 23.01
C ASP A 550 20.75 26.13 22.08
N VAL A 551 21.84 25.46 21.72
CA VAL A 551 21.85 24.26 20.86
C VAL A 551 22.24 23.04 21.67
N HIS A 552 21.44 21.98 21.57
CA HIS A 552 21.71 20.68 22.15
C HIS A 552 21.83 19.63 21.05
N ILE A 553 22.96 18.93 20.95
CA ILE A 553 23.18 17.89 19.95
C ILE A 553 23.28 16.55 20.68
N VAL A 554 22.42 15.60 20.35
CA VAL A 554 22.50 14.24 20.87
C VAL A 554 23.14 13.36 19.81
N LEU A 555 24.26 12.74 20.16
CA LEU A 555 25.04 11.88 19.27
C LEU A 555 24.72 10.44 19.58
N ARG A 556 24.61 9.62 18.53
CA ARG A 556 24.19 8.23 18.67
C ARG A 556 25.31 7.21 18.80
N ASP A 557 26.57 7.64 18.67
CA ASP A 557 27.74 6.78 18.77
C ASP A 557 28.95 7.57 19.29
N ARG A 558 29.91 6.85 19.87
CA ARG A 558 31.09 7.43 20.54
C ARG A 558 31.95 8.25 19.58
N TYR A 559 32.15 7.74 18.37
CA TYR A 559 32.92 8.42 17.33
C TYR A 559 32.31 9.78 16.96
N SER A 560 30.99 9.80 16.73
CA SER A 560 30.25 11.04 16.45
C SER A 560 30.27 12.01 17.64
N TYR A 561 30.21 11.50 18.88
CA TYR A 561 30.36 12.31 20.08
C TYR A 561 31.74 12.96 20.16
N ASP A 562 32.81 12.21 19.95
CA ASP A 562 34.17 12.74 20.04
C ASP A 562 34.45 13.78 18.93
N LEU A 563 33.90 13.59 17.73
CA LEU A 563 33.90 14.63 16.69
C LEU A 563 33.08 15.86 17.11
N ALA A 564 31.91 15.65 17.72
CA ALA A 564 31.06 16.75 18.12
C ALA A 564 31.71 17.63 19.20
N GLU A 565 32.44 17.04 20.14
CA GLU A 565 33.22 17.76 21.14
C GLU A 565 34.33 18.61 20.52
N GLN A 566 34.88 18.19 19.37
CA GLN A 566 35.91 18.93 18.66
C GLN A 566 35.35 20.10 17.85
N TYR A 567 34.23 19.88 17.13
CA TYR A 567 33.71 20.84 16.15
C TYR A 567 32.56 21.70 16.69
N PHE A 568 31.64 21.14 17.48
CA PHE A 568 30.45 21.83 18.00
C PHE A 568 30.67 22.34 19.44
N THR A 569 31.75 23.10 19.66
CA THR A 569 32.16 23.59 20.98
C THR A 569 31.20 24.63 21.60
N SER A 570 30.34 25.23 20.79
CA SER A 570 29.28 26.16 21.21
C SER A 570 27.97 25.46 21.58
N ALA A 571 27.84 24.17 21.29
CA ALA A 571 26.65 23.38 21.58
C ALA A 571 26.84 22.49 22.82
N HIS A 572 25.74 22.09 23.43
CA HIS A 572 25.74 21.05 24.45
C HIS A 572 25.66 19.67 23.78
N ASN A 573 26.72 18.89 23.87
CA ASN A 573 26.80 17.56 23.28
C ASN A 573 26.44 16.47 24.29
N TYR A 574 25.60 15.52 23.87
CA TYR A 574 25.17 14.37 24.68
C TYR A 574 25.38 13.08 23.91
N LEU A 575 25.50 11.95 24.62
CA LEU A 575 25.57 10.62 24.03
C LEU A 575 24.35 9.81 24.46
N ALA A 576 23.56 9.33 23.49
CA ALA A 576 22.42 8.46 23.76
C ALA A 576 22.17 7.51 22.58
N PRO A 577 21.57 6.32 22.80
CA PRO A 577 21.27 5.40 21.69
C PRO A 577 20.36 6.02 20.63
N ASP A 578 20.31 5.41 19.44
CA ASP A 578 19.44 5.86 18.35
C ASP A 578 17.98 5.97 18.82
N SER A 579 17.25 6.98 18.32
CA SER A 579 15.84 7.21 18.68
C SER A 579 14.97 5.98 18.39
N ALA A 580 15.32 5.16 17.40
CA ALA A 580 14.65 3.90 17.09
C ALA A 580 14.48 2.99 18.31
N PHE A 581 15.43 2.99 19.26
CA PHE A 581 15.32 2.19 20.47
C PHE A 581 14.13 2.59 21.35
N ALA A 582 13.63 3.83 21.25
CA ALA A 582 12.47 4.27 22.01
C ALA A 582 11.17 3.53 21.62
N VAL A 583 11.14 2.81 20.50
CA VAL A 583 10.02 1.92 20.13
C VAL A 583 9.91 0.74 21.09
N GLY A 584 11.03 0.24 21.62
CA GLY A 584 11.10 -0.94 22.49
C GLY A 584 11.01 -2.26 21.75
N SER A 585 10.84 -3.33 22.52
CA SER A 585 10.78 -4.69 21.97
C SER A 585 9.57 -4.86 21.05
N ILE A 586 9.82 -5.40 19.86
CA ILE A 586 8.84 -5.64 18.81
C ILE A 586 8.60 -7.14 18.71
N ARG A 587 7.35 -7.57 18.93
CA ARG A 587 6.97 -8.98 18.80
C ARG A 587 6.16 -9.17 17.52
N MET A 588 6.69 -9.97 16.60
CA MET A 588 6.00 -10.37 15.38
C MET A 588 5.75 -11.87 15.39
N ASN A 589 4.48 -12.27 15.33
CA ASN A 589 4.10 -13.68 15.20
C ASN A 589 4.08 -14.05 13.71
N ILE A 590 5.26 -14.20 13.12
CA ILE A 590 5.45 -14.61 11.73
C ILE A 590 6.27 -15.90 11.70
N VAL A 591 5.80 -16.90 10.95
CA VAL A 591 6.58 -18.10 10.64
C VAL A 591 7.68 -17.70 9.65
N PRO A 592 8.97 -17.88 9.98
CA PRO A 592 10.05 -17.57 9.05
C PRO A 592 9.90 -18.36 7.74
N VAL A 593 9.97 -17.67 6.61
CA VAL A 593 9.87 -18.25 5.26
C VAL A 593 11.25 -18.42 4.63
N TYR A 594 12.23 -17.64 5.09
CA TYR A 594 13.61 -17.69 4.61
C TYR A 594 14.55 -18.04 5.77
N ASP A 595 15.61 -18.80 5.47
CA ASP A 595 16.70 -19.00 6.41
C ASP A 595 17.48 -17.69 6.59
N ILE A 596 17.76 -17.00 5.48
CA ILE A 596 18.48 -15.73 5.48
C ILE A 596 17.73 -14.70 4.64
N ILE A 597 17.51 -13.51 5.21
CA ILE A 597 17.23 -12.30 4.41
C ILE A 597 18.49 -11.46 4.42
N TRP A 598 18.98 -11.14 3.23
CA TRP A 598 20.11 -10.25 2.99
C TRP A 598 19.60 -8.93 2.43
N LEU A 599 19.53 -7.91 3.29
CA LEU A 599 19.17 -6.57 2.87
C LEU A 599 20.43 -5.79 2.54
N LYS A 600 20.75 -5.70 1.24
CA LYS A 600 21.97 -5.07 0.70
C LYS A 600 21.64 -3.72 0.09
N ARG A 601 22.44 -2.69 0.36
CA ARG A 601 22.30 -1.39 -0.27
C ARG A 601 22.78 -1.39 -1.72
N ASP A 602 22.13 -0.58 -2.55
CA ASP A 602 22.50 -0.29 -3.94
C ASP A 602 23.21 1.07 -4.15
N ASP A 603 23.41 1.84 -3.08
CA ASP A 603 23.95 3.21 -3.14
C ASP A 603 25.42 3.31 -2.70
N TRP A 604 25.95 4.54 -2.72
CA TRP A 604 27.36 4.86 -2.45
C TRP A 604 27.84 4.45 -1.04
N GLU A 605 26.95 4.22 -0.08
CA GLU A 605 27.34 3.74 1.25
C GLU A 605 27.77 2.26 1.22
N SER A 606 27.39 1.49 0.19
CA SER A 606 27.74 0.08 0.04
C SER A 606 29.24 -0.13 -0.21
N GLN A 607 29.82 -1.20 0.33
CA GLN A 607 31.23 -1.56 0.07
C GLN A 607 31.49 -2.01 -1.38
N ASN A 608 30.42 -2.24 -2.17
CA ASN A 608 30.50 -2.81 -3.53
C ASN A 608 31.17 -4.19 -3.63
N ASP A 609 31.26 -4.92 -2.51
CA ASP A 609 31.74 -6.29 -2.48
C ASP A 609 30.82 -7.23 -3.29
N GLU A 610 31.43 -8.23 -3.92
CA GLU A 610 30.72 -9.29 -4.64
C GLU A 610 29.84 -10.12 -3.69
N MET A 611 28.72 -10.62 -4.23
CA MET A 611 27.86 -11.52 -3.47
C MET A 611 28.47 -12.93 -3.42
N PRO A 612 28.57 -13.56 -2.23
CA PRO A 612 29.09 -14.91 -2.12
C PRO A 612 28.10 -15.92 -2.69
N GLN A 613 28.62 -17.09 -3.09
CA GLN A 613 27.78 -18.23 -3.50
C GLN A 613 27.11 -18.85 -2.27
N PHE A 614 25.78 -18.98 -2.31
CA PHE A 614 25.02 -19.54 -1.21
C PHE A 614 25.03 -21.07 -1.25
N PRO A 615 25.19 -21.77 -0.10
CA PRO A 615 25.13 -23.22 -0.06
C PRO A 615 23.78 -23.78 -0.51
N ALA A 616 23.79 -24.94 -1.17
CA ALA A 616 22.58 -25.65 -1.54
C ALA A 616 21.75 -26.01 -0.28
N GLY A 617 20.42 -25.81 -0.36
CA GLY A 617 19.49 -26.10 0.74
C GLY A 617 19.29 -24.97 1.74
N VAL A 618 19.98 -23.83 1.59
CA VAL A 618 19.71 -22.62 2.39
C VAL A 618 18.84 -21.66 1.58
N THR A 619 17.67 -21.31 2.12
CA THR A 619 16.77 -20.35 1.47
C THR A 619 17.20 -18.92 1.77
N VAL A 620 17.60 -18.19 0.72
CA VAL A 620 18.11 -16.81 0.83
C VAL A 620 17.31 -15.85 -0.03
N GLN A 621 16.92 -14.71 0.52
CA GLN A 621 16.37 -13.59 -0.23
C GLN A 621 17.32 -12.39 -0.15
N VAL A 622 17.84 -11.95 -1.30
CA VAL A 622 18.64 -10.73 -1.43
C VAL A 622 17.77 -9.63 -2.05
N THR A 623 17.78 -8.42 -1.48
CA THR A 623 16.95 -7.28 -1.93
C THR A 623 17.43 -5.98 -1.27
N ASP A 624 16.93 -4.84 -1.72
CA ASP A 624 17.06 -3.55 -1.03
C ASP A 624 15.68 -2.91 -0.79
N TRP A 625 15.54 -2.09 0.25
CA TRP A 625 14.34 -1.33 0.59
C TRP A 625 13.91 -0.29 -0.47
N SER A 626 14.77 -0.02 -1.45
CA SER A 626 14.47 0.75 -2.66
C SER A 626 13.59 -0.02 -3.65
N ASP A 627 13.45 -1.35 -3.52
CA ASP A 627 12.61 -2.15 -4.39
C ASP A 627 11.13 -1.71 -4.32
N LYS A 628 10.51 -1.53 -5.49
CA LYS A 628 9.16 -0.98 -5.65
C LYS A 628 8.08 -1.74 -4.86
N TRP A 629 8.21 -3.05 -4.74
CA TRP A 629 7.22 -3.86 -4.01
C TRP A 629 7.24 -3.62 -2.49
N MET A 630 8.28 -2.95 -1.96
CA MET A 630 8.38 -2.50 -0.56
C MET A 630 7.98 -1.04 -0.39
N GLU A 631 7.44 -0.39 -1.41
CA GLU A 631 6.93 0.98 -1.33
C GLU A 631 5.48 0.97 -0.87
N GLN A 632 5.26 1.33 0.38
CA GLN A 632 3.94 1.57 0.95
C GLN A 632 3.92 2.96 1.55
N THR A 633 2.86 3.72 1.29
CA THR A 633 2.76 5.12 1.70
C THR A 633 1.37 5.42 2.27
N SER A 634 1.28 6.43 3.13
CA SER A 634 0.02 7.04 3.58
C SER A 634 0.12 8.56 3.48
N GLU A 635 -1.01 9.24 3.42
CA GLU A 635 -1.09 10.70 3.46
C GLU A 635 -0.99 11.25 4.88
N ASN A 636 -1.43 10.47 5.89
CA ASN A 636 -1.32 10.91 7.26
C ASN A 636 0.14 10.76 7.71
N PHE A 637 0.76 11.86 8.13
CA PHE A 637 2.15 11.92 8.59
C PHE A 637 2.54 10.74 9.48
N TRP A 638 1.79 10.51 10.56
CA TRP A 638 2.13 9.45 11.51
C TRP A 638 1.86 8.05 10.97
N GLU A 639 0.82 7.89 10.17
CA GLU A 639 0.48 6.61 9.55
C GLU A 639 1.50 6.23 8.47
N ASP A 640 2.01 7.18 7.69
CA ASP A 640 3.02 6.95 6.66
C ASP A 640 4.31 6.41 7.27
N HIS A 641 4.83 7.11 8.30
CA HIS A 641 6.00 6.63 9.05
C HIS A 641 5.73 5.25 9.67
N GLN A 642 4.55 5.01 10.23
CA GLN A 642 4.20 3.72 10.82
C GLN A 642 4.16 2.60 9.77
N LEU A 643 3.50 2.83 8.63
CA LEU A 643 3.31 1.86 7.56
C LEU A 643 4.65 1.44 6.94
N ARG A 644 5.52 2.42 6.66
CA ARG A 644 6.86 2.18 6.11
C ARG A 644 7.72 1.41 7.10
N THR A 645 7.71 1.80 8.37
CA THR A 645 8.41 1.06 9.44
C THR A 645 7.89 -0.38 9.57
N MET A 646 6.56 -0.58 9.56
CA MET A 646 5.96 -1.92 9.63
C MET A 646 6.24 -2.77 8.39
N THR A 647 6.37 -2.16 7.21
CA THR A 647 6.78 -2.84 5.98
C THR A 647 8.19 -3.42 6.14
N GLY A 648 9.14 -2.61 6.62
CA GLY A 648 10.52 -3.06 6.87
C GLY A 648 10.60 -4.16 7.94
N ILE A 649 9.89 -3.98 9.06
CA ILE A 649 9.83 -4.98 10.16
C ILE A 649 9.20 -6.29 9.68
N SER A 650 8.05 -6.22 9.01
CA SER A 650 7.36 -7.41 8.51
C SER A 650 8.19 -8.15 7.47
N PHE A 651 8.93 -7.41 6.64
CA PHE A 651 9.87 -7.97 5.69
C PHE A 651 10.97 -8.78 6.40
N LEU A 652 11.72 -8.14 7.31
CA LEU A 652 12.83 -8.76 8.04
C LEU A 652 12.39 -9.90 8.96
N ALA A 653 11.17 -9.82 9.53
CA ALA A 653 10.63 -10.83 10.41
C ALA A 653 10.49 -12.22 9.75
N ARG A 654 10.43 -12.28 8.42
CA ARG A 654 10.35 -13.53 7.64
C ARG A 654 11.65 -14.33 7.61
N ALA A 655 12.76 -13.79 8.11
CA ALA A 655 14.03 -14.52 8.19
C ALA A 655 14.27 -15.17 9.56
N LYS A 656 15.02 -16.27 9.56
CA LYS A 656 15.67 -16.78 10.78
C LYS A 656 16.88 -15.93 11.16
N VAL A 657 17.71 -15.57 10.17
CA VAL A 657 18.87 -14.69 10.32
C VAL A 657 18.79 -13.52 9.33
N VAL A 658 19.01 -12.29 9.82
CA VAL A 658 19.07 -11.08 8.97
C VAL A 658 20.51 -10.69 8.73
N VAL A 659 20.88 -10.41 7.48
CA VAL A 659 22.18 -9.87 7.10
C VAL A 659 21.97 -8.52 6.46
N SER A 660 22.68 -7.48 6.88
CA SER A 660 22.54 -6.16 6.25
C SER A 660 23.72 -5.23 6.48
N ASP A 661 23.99 -4.40 5.48
CA ASP A 661 24.84 -3.21 5.50
C ASP A 661 24.04 -1.92 5.84
N ARG A 662 22.75 -2.02 6.22
CA ARG A 662 21.95 -0.90 6.76
C ARG A 662 21.91 -0.94 8.29
N LEU A 663 22.39 0.12 8.94
CA LEU A 663 22.35 0.25 10.42
C LEU A 663 20.94 0.01 10.98
N HIS A 664 19.90 0.52 10.34
CA HIS A 664 18.54 0.37 10.87
C HIS A 664 17.94 -1.02 10.64
N ALA A 665 18.43 -1.80 9.68
CA ALA A 665 18.02 -3.19 9.57
C ALA A 665 18.62 -4.02 10.72
N HIS A 666 19.85 -3.70 11.12
CA HIS A 666 20.48 -4.22 12.33
C HIS A 666 19.69 -3.81 13.59
N ILE A 667 19.41 -2.52 13.80
CA ILE A 667 18.61 -2.05 14.95
C ILE A 667 17.21 -2.69 14.97
N MET A 668 16.49 -2.74 13.85
CA MET A 668 15.19 -3.43 13.75
C MET A 668 15.29 -4.89 14.19
N SER A 669 16.37 -5.58 13.80
CA SER A 669 16.61 -6.96 14.18
C SER A 669 16.83 -7.10 15.69
N GLN A 670 17.57 -6.18 16.32
CA GLN A 670 17.72 -6.14 17.79
C GLN A 670 16.38 -5.93 18.50
N LEU A 671 15.57 -4.98 18.02
CA LEU A 671 14.26 -4.70 18.60
C LEU A 671 13.32 -5.90 18.48
N MET A 672 13.44 -6.70 17.42
CA MET A 672 12.71 -7.96 17.24
C MET A 672 13.33 -9.16 17.98
N GLY A 673 14.53 -9.03 18.55
CA GLY A 673 15.28 -10.17 19.10
C GLY A 673 15.70 -11.20 18.05
N LYS A 674 15.92 -10.77 16.80
CA LYS A 674 16.36 -11.62 15.68
C LYS A 674 17.89 -11.76 15.66
N LEU A 675 18.35 -12.96 15.31
CA LEU A 675 19.76 -13.19 15.00
C LEU A 675 20.13 -12.38 13.75
N ASN A 676 21.23 -11.66 13.80
CA ASN A 676 21.61 -10.79 12.69
C ASN A 676 23.12 -10.59 12.53
N VAL A 677 23.52 -10.24 11.32
CA VAL A 677 24.89 -9.89 10.95
C VAL A 677 24.90 -8.49 10.35
N ALA A 678 25.58 -7.57 11.01
CA ALA A 678 25.78 -6.20 10.54
C ALA A 678 27.06 -6.15 9.69
N ILE A 679 26.93 -5.71 8.44
CA ILE A 679 28.05 -5.50 7.53
C ILE A 679 28.45 -4.03 7.61
N ASN A 680 29.74 -3.79 7.75
CA ASN A 680 30.29 -2.45 7.86
C ASN A 680 30.22 -1.70 6.53
N SER A 681 29.48 -0.58 6.47
CA SER A 681 29.39 0.27 5.27
C SER A 681 30.64 1.12 5.08
N GLN A 682 30.77 1.81 3.94
CA GLN A 682 31.89 2.72 3.70
C GLN A 682 32.01 3.78 4.82
N THR A 683 30.86 4.24 5.33
CA THR A 683 30.77 5.27 6.36
C THR A 683 31.14 4.80 7.78
N LYS A 684 31.38 3.49 7.98
CA LYS A 684 31.68 2.88 9.29
C LYS A 684 30.62 3.08 10.39
N LYS A 685 29.43 3.59 10.04
CA LYS A 685 28.32 3.87 10.99
C LYS A 685 27.91 2.63 11.79
N GLN A 686 27.92 1.44 11.17
CA GLN A 686 27.57 0.17 11.80
C GLN A 686 28.60 -0.19 12.87
N GLU A 687 29.89 -0.10 12.53
CA GLU A 687 30.97 -0.35 13.48
C GLU A 687 30.93 0.64 14.64
N HIS A 688 30.82 1.94 14.38
CA HIS A 688 30.78 2.96 15.43
C HIS A 688 29.61 2.72 16.39
N TYR A 689 28.42 2.43 15.86
CA TYR A 689 27.24 2.17 16.68
C TYR A 689 27.37 0.86 17.48
N TYR A 690 27.78 -0.22 16.81
CA TYR A 690 27.96 -1.55 17.40
C TYR A 690 28.99 -1.52 18.54
N MET A 691 30.14 -0.89 18.33
CA MET A 691 31.18 -0.77 19.35
C MET A 691 30.75 0.12 20.51
N THR A 692 29.89 1.11 20.26
CA THR A 692 29.37 1.97 21.33
C THR A 692 28.38 1.20 22.21
N TRP A 693 27.39 0.51 21.63
CA TRP A 693 26.23 0.03 22.40
C TRP A 693 26.11 -1.49 22.51
N GLU A 694 26.60 -2.26 21.54
CA GLU A 694 26.11 -3.63 21.30
C GLU A 694 27.21 -4.71 21.34
N GLN A 695 28.44 -4.36 21.71
CA GLN A 695 29.62 -5.24 21.60
C GLN A 695 29.44 -6.62 22.27
N SER A 696 28.68 -6.69 23.37
CA SER A 696 28.47 -7.93 24.14
C SER A 696 27.18 -8.68 23.81
N VAL A 697 26.37 -8.17 22.87
CA VAL A 697 25.07 -8.75 22.56
C VAL A 697 25.22 -10.02 21.71
N ASN A 698 24.70 -11.15 22.21
CA ASN A 698 24.89 -12.45 21.59
C ASN A 698 24.08 -12.67 20.29
N THR A 699 23.07 -11.82 20.03
CA THR A 699 22.18 -11.95 18.86
C THR A 699 22.73 -11.29 17.60
N SER A 700 23.87 -10.61 17.69
CA SER A 700 24.46 -9.87 16.58
C SER A 700 25.94 -10.11 16.42
N VAL A 701 26.41 -9.99 15.19
CA VAL A 701 27.84 -9.99 14.85
C VAL A 701 28.12 -8.89 13.86
N LEU A 702 29.22 -8.16 14.05
CA LEU A 702 29.76 -7.18 13.09
C LEU A 702 30.83 -7.85 12.22
N VAL A 703 30.76 -7.61 10.91
CA VAL A 703 31.72 -8.12 9.91
C VAL A 703 32.07 -7.03 8.90
N ASN A 704 33.17 -7.21 8.15
CA ASN A 704 33.65 -6.17 7.22
C ASN A 704 33.36 -6.45 5.75
N ASN A 705 32.99 -7.67 5.36
CA ASN A 705 32.74 -8.04 3.96
C ASN A 705 31.65 -9.11 3.84
N ASN A 706 31.16 -9.31 2.61
CA ASN A 706 30.08 -10.27 2.34
C ASN A 706 30.48 -11.74 2.60
N ALA A 707 31.74 -12.13 2.39
CA ALA A 707 32.18 -13.51 2.59
C ALA A 707 32.15 -13.91 4.08
N GLU A 708 32.67 -13.04 4.95
CA GLU A 708 32.56 -13.17 6.41
C GLU A 708 31.09 -13.15 6.85
N ALA A 709 30.28 -12.27 6.25
CA ALA A 709 28.87 -12.16 6.59
C ALA A 709 28.10 -13.46 6.34
N LEU A 710 28.33 -14.12 5.20
CA LEU A 710 27.72 -15.42 4.93
C LEU A 710 28.18 -16.48 5.94
N THR A 711 29.48 -16.51 6.26
CA THR A 711 30.05 -17.46 7.22
C THR A 711 29.39 -17.34 8.60
N GLU A 712 29.27 -16.12 9.12
CA GLU A 712 28.62 -15.85 10.39
C GLU A 712 27.11 -16.08 10.34
N ALA A 713 26.45 -15.74 9.24
CA ALA A 713 25.02 -15.99 9.07
C ALA A 713 24.70 -17.49 9.12
N LEU A 714 25.52 -18.33 8.48
CA LEU A 714 25.38 -19.79 8.53
C LEU A 714 25.64 -20.34 9.94
N ARG A 715 26.60 -19.78 10.67
CA ARG A 715 26.85 -20.14 12.08
C ARG A 715 25.63 -19.82 12.96
N LEU A 716 25.05 -18.62 12.82
CA LEU A 716 23.85 -18.21 13.54
C LEU A 716 22.63 -19.07 13.15
N LEU A 717 22.47 -19.39 11.86
CA LEU A 717 21.41 -20.24 11.37
C LEU A 717 21.47 -21.65 11.96
N LYS A 718 22.69 -22.22 12.07
CA LYS A 718 22.90 -23.51 12.73
C LYS A 718 22.48 -23.46 14.21
N ALA A 719 22.86 -22.42 14.93
CA ALA A 719 22.47 -22.23 16.33
C ALA A 719 20.95 -22.09 16.48
N TYR A 720 20.29 -21.37 15.56
CA TYR A 720 18.82 -21.25 15.53
C TYR A 720 18.13 -22.61 15.33
N ASN A 721 18.57 -23.39 14.35
CA ASN A 721 17.93 -24.69 14.08
C ASN A 721 18.13 -25.67 15.25
N GLN A 722 19.28 -25.60 15.94
CA GLN A 722 19.53 -26.41 17.14
C GLN A 722 18.60 -26.03 18.30
N SER A 723 18.33 -24.74 18.52
CA SER A 723 17.44 -24.32 19.62
C SER A 723 15.98 -24.68 19.36
N VAL A 724 15.52 -24.67 18.10
CA VAL A 724 14.15 -25.08 17.74
C VAL A 724 13.92 -26.59 17.86
N THR A 725 14.97 -27.41 17.69
CA THR A 725 14.85 -28.89 17.76
C THR A 725 14.78 -29.41 19.21
N LEU A 726 15.12 -28.57 20.19
CA LEU A 726 15.16 -28.91 21.62
C LEU A 726 13.88 -28.52 22.39
N VAL A 727 12.91 -27.89 21.72
CA VAL A 727 11.58 -27.52 22.24
C VAL A 727 10.54 -28.42 21.58
#